data_AF-A0AAU3SPD0-F1
#
_entry.id   AF-A0AAU3SPD0-F1
#
_cell.length_a   1.000
_cell.length_b   1.000
_cell.length_c   1.000
_cell.angle_alpha   90.00
_cell.angle_beta   90.00
_cell.angle_gamma   90.00
#
_symmetry.space_group_name_H-M   'P 1'
#
loop_
_entity.id
_entity.type
_entity.pdbx_description
1 polymer ?
#
loop_
_entity_poly.entity_id
_entity_poly.type
_entity_poly.pdbx_seq_one_letter_code
_entity_poly.pdbx_strand_id
1 'polypeptide(L)'
;MSLVGTACVRPGCPGTYEDMGGGELYCDTCGLAPVGAVAAGADDLVSPPTGMTSAARGSLGSGGSRGSMGSQGSHGSARSSASARSSRSSSSRRSVSGRLSRSLSGTASTRSVSVRSSGSAASSGRSRLGAGLVNVPEVPRPDPSAAVLENPEVPERKRFCSRSDCGAPVGRSRGDRPGRTEGFCTKCGHPYSFVPKLNAGDVVRGQYEVAGCLAHGGLGWVYLAVDRAVADRWVVLKGLLDTGDQDAMEAAISERRFLAEIEHSNIVRIYNFVEHLDQRTGSLDGYIVMEYVGGKSLKEIANERRRPDGRRDPLPVEQACAYGIEALEALGHLHSRNLLYCDFKVDNAIQQQDQLKLIDMGAVRRMDDEQSAIYGTVGYQAPEVAELGPSVASDLYTVARTLAVLTFDFQGYTNVFVDSLPDPEHIEVFRRYESFYRLLVRATDPDPGRRFSSAQEMADQLTGVLREVVALQTGRPRPQLSTLFGPELRVPDTQLFADASSGTVVSRLGHRPIASRPLAFRRGGGLFGALGRGPARSTGAHAPGGAALSTGAAGGQAHTLTGGTPPGGTPLPAASGPWGPAHSGTAVPAGHQAGAAGLPGTPPGGAALPAGAPPGAVGPWGRSHGGPAGTGAHAPGAAGAPLPGLGSTATHVAAAPVPRARQAPAAGPAPAPVSLAAPTAAAAPAGATTLDAGDTALALPVPLVDAGDPNAGFLTGLLASAPGDLLGALASAPADSAELRLRELRARLELGELSSAGRTLAELEARHPDDWRVVWARGIASLASGENEIAALSFDAIYDAFPGEPAPKLALGLCAEVLGQLDNAAEYYRLVWITDPGFVSAAFGLARVQLAAGDRDAAVRTLESVPEASIHYTAARVAAVRARLRDRSPEEPLLADLAAAADQVEALRRFGLDPERQERLATEVLGSALDWVLSGSRGSDPGRTSLLGSQLDERGLRFGLERSYRVLARLAQRGEERIELVERANRFRPRTWV
;
A
#
# COMPACT_ATOMS: atom_id res chain seq x y z
N MET A 1 -37.22 56.41 -15.05
CA MET A 1 -36.53 56.69 -16.34
C MET A 1 -35.44 55.63 -16.50
N SER A 2 -35.16 55.18 -17.72
CA SER A 2 -34.00 54.29 -17.92
C SER A 2 -32.70 55.09 -17.73
N LEU A 3 -31.70 54.51 -17.07
CA LEU A 3 -30.38 55.13 -16.93
C LEU A 3 -29.44 54.79 -18.10
N VAL A 4 -29.88 53.95 -19.06
CA VAL A 4 -29.11 53.64 -20.27
C VAL A 4 -28.77 54.93 -21.02
N GLY A 5 -27.47 55.14 -21.29
CA GLY A 5 -26.93 56.34 -21.94
C GLY A 5 -26.67 57.52 -20.99
N THR A 6 -26.94 57.43 -19.69
CA THR A 6 -26.64 58.53 -18.75
C THR A 6 -25.18 58.49 -18.29
N ALA A 7 -24.56 59.66 -18.11
CA ALA A 7 -23.15 59.78 -17.72
C ALA A 7 -22.85 59.18 -16.34
N CYS A 8 -21.65 58.63 -16.16
CA CYS A 8 -21.24 57.97 -14.94
C CYS A 8 -21.10 58.97 -13.78
N VAL A 9 -21.79 58.71 -12.66
CA VAL A 9 -21.71 59.57 -11.46
C VAL A 9 -20.44 59.33 -10.60
N ARG A 10 -19.46 58.57 -11.12
CA ARG A 10 -18.15 58.37 -10.48
C ARG A 10 -17.22 59.54 -10.86
N PRO A 11 -16.61 60.26 -9.90
CA PRO A 11 -15.66 61.33 -10.19
C PRO A 11 -14.54 60.86 -11.13
N GLY A 12 -14.28 61.63 -12.19
CA GLY A 12 -13.24 61.33 -13.19
C GLY A 12 -13.59 60.24 -14.21
N CYS A 13 -14.77 59.62 -14.16
CA CYS A 13 -15.19 58.62 -15.16
C CYS A 13 -15.91 59.29 -16.34
N PRO A 14 -15.40 59.22 -17.58
CA PRO A 14 -16.05 59.81 -18.76
C PRO A 14 -17.19 58.95 -19.35
N GLY A 15 -17.41 57.75 -18.84
CA GLY A 15 -18.31 56.77 -19.46
C GLY A 15 -19.81 56.99 -19.19
N THR A 16 -20.63 56.14 -19.79
CA THR A 16 -22.09 56.11 -19.64
C THR A 16 -22.61 54.78 -19.11
N TYR A 17 -23.76 54.76 -18.44
CA TYR A 17 -24.41 53.51 -18.01
C TYR A 17 -25.06 52.77 -19.18
N GLU A 18 -24.85 51.47 -19.27
CA GLU A 18 -25.41 50.55 -20.27
C GLU A 18 -26.15 49.41 -19.56
N ASP A 19 -27.22 48.88 -20.17
CA ASP A 19 -27.88 47.65 -19.70
C ASP A 19 -26.96 46.47 -20.03
N MET A 20 -26.52 45.75 -18.99
CA MET A 20 -25.59 44.63 -19.15
C MET A 20 -26.28 43.29 -19.41
N GLY A 21 -27.61 43.28 -19.51
CA GLY A 21 -28.47 42.11 -19.60
C GLY A 21 -29.20 41.85 -18.27
N GLY A 22 -30.48 41.50 -18.34
CA GLY A 22 -31.33 41.27 -17.16
C GLY A 22 -31.91 42.54 -16.54
N GLY A 23 -31.64 43.73 -17.10
CA GLY A 23 -32.11 45.02 -16.57
C GLY A 23 -31.15 45.68 -15.57
N GLU A 24 -29.97 45.10 -15.35
CA GLU A 24 -28.93 45.69 -14.52
C GLU A 24 -28.04 46.67 -15.30
N LEU A 25 -27.82 47.85 -14.74
CA LEU A 25 -27.09 48.94 -15.37
C LEU A 25 -25.66 49.06 -14.84
N TYR A 26 -24.67 49.14 -15.72
CA TYR A 26 -23.26 49.36 -15.35
C TYR A 26 -22.56 50.31 -16.33
N CYS A 27 -21.55 51.04 -15.86
CA CYS A 27 -20.81 51.99 -16.70
C CYS A 27 -19.96 51.30 -17.78
N ASP A 28 -20.04 51.78 -19.01
CA ASP A 28 -19.29 51.33 -20.19
C ASP A 28 -17.76 51.50 -20.04
N THR A 29 -17.34 52.42 -19.17
CA THR A 29 -15.93 52.71 -18.86
C THR A 29 -15.53 52.04 -17.54
N CYS A 30 -15.94 52.56 -16.38
CA CYS A 30 -15.46 52.05 -15.08
C CYS A 30 -16.13 50.75 -14.60
N GLY A 31 -17.16 50.25 -15.28
CA GLY A 31 -17.75 48.92 -15.00
C GLY A 31 -18.65 48.83 -13.77
N LEU A 32 -19.00 49.96 -13.17
CA LEU A 32 -19.72 50.05 -11.90
C LEU A 32 -21.20 50.38 -12.11
N ALA A 33 -22.05 49.88 -11.21
CA ALA A 33 -23.48 50.21 -11.19
C ALA A 33 -23.74 51.68 -10.80
N PRO A 34 -24.89 52.27 -11.20
CA PRO A 34 -25.26 53.62 -10.77
C PRO A 34 -25.55 53.67 -9.27
N VAL A 35 -25.01 54.70 -8.61
CA VAL A 35 -25.16 54.89 -7.17
C VAL A 35 -26.64 55.16 -6.86
N GLY A 36 -27.30 54.19 -6.21
CA GLY A 36 -28.74 54.19 -5.96
C GLY A 36 -29.50 53.01 -6.56
N ALA A 37 -28.87 52.15 -7.37
CA ALA A 37 -29.47 50.91 -7.88
C ALA A 37 -29.49 49.78 -6.83
N VAL A 38 -30.21 50.00 -5.73
CA VAL A 38 -30.69 48.89 -4.88
C VAL A 38 -31.96 48.34 -5.54
N ALA A 39 -31.87 47.15 -6.12
CA ALA A 39 -33.07 46.41 -6.53
C ALA A 39 -33.87 46.04 -5.27
N ALA A 40 -35.20 46.20 -5.29
CA ALA A 40 -36.03 46.07 -4.10
C ALA A 40 -36.01 44.64 -3.55
N GLY A 41 -35.31 44.40 -2.43
CA GLY A 41 -35.21 43.07 -1.84
C GLY A 41 -34.17 42.85 -0.72
N ALA A 42 -33.66 43.89 -0.06
CA ALA A 42 -32.80 43.74 1.13
C ALA A 42 -32.79 45.00 2.01
N ASP A 43 -33.59 45.02 3.07
CA ASP A 43 -33.38 45.93 4.20
C ASP A 43 -32.47 45.24 5.22
N ASP A 44 -31.18 45.59 5.23
CA ASP A 44 -30.48 46.05 6.44
C ASP A 44 -28.98 46.39 6.19
N LEU A 45 -28.39 47.14 7.13
CA LEU A 45 -26.95 47.48 7.24
C LEU A 45 -26.33 48.34 6.11
N VAL A 46 -26.52 49.66 6.20
CA VAL A 46 -25.62 50.66 5.60
C VAL A 46 -25.04 51.57 6.69
N SER A 47 -23.71 51.72 6.72
CA SER A 47 -23.03 52.83 7.41
C SER A 47 -22.47 53.83 6.37
N PRO A 48 -22.47 55.15 6.66
CA PRO A 48 -22.27 56.17 5.63
C PRO A 48 -20.79 56.43 5.29
N PRO A 49 -20.48 56.88 4.05
CA PRO A 49 -19.15 57.32 3.68
C PRO A 49 -18.87 58.74 4.20
N THR A 50 -17.70 58.96 4.79
CA THR A 50 -17.18 60.30 5.13
C THR A 50 -16.06 60.69 4.17
N GLY A 51 -16.18 61.87 3.55
CA GLY A 51 -15.25 62.38 2.55
C GLY A 51 -14.21 63.36 3.08
N MET A 52 -13.30 63.77 2.19
CA MET A 52 -12.26 64.77 2.47
C MET A 52 -12.83 66.18 2.74
N THR A 53 -12.10 67.01 3.49
CA THR A 53 -11.81 68.42 3.14
C THR A 53 -10.71 69.02 4.03
N SER A 54 -10.28 70.27 3.76
CA SER A 54 -8.98 70.80 4.20
C SER A 54 -9.05 72.10 5.03
N ALA A 55 -8.07 72.25 5.94
CA ALA A 55 -7.37 73.48 6.33
C ALA A 55 -8.04 74.61 7.17
N ALA A 56 -7.28 75.02 8.22
CA ALA A 56 -6.93 76.39 8.62
C ALA A 56 -7.58 77.11 9.85
N ARG A 57 -6.70 77.38 10.84
CA ARG A 57 -6.52 78.62 11.66
C ARG A 57 -7.50 79.04 12.79
N GLY A 58 -7.04 78.81 14.04
CA GLY A 58 -7.07 79.78 15.17
C GLY A 58 -8.35 79.89 16.02
N SER A 59 -8.34 80.46 17.24
CA SER A 59 -7.23 80.87 18.14
C SER A 59 -7.76 81.17 19.58
N LEU A 60 -6.88 81.18 20.61
CA LEU A 60 -7.13 81.53 22.03
C LEU A 60 -8.05 80.54 22.80
N GLY A 61 -7.86 80.19 24.09
CA GLY A 61 -6.85 80.48 25.14
C GLY A 61 -7.28 79.74 26.45
N SER A 62 -6.60 79.78 27.61
CA SER A 62 -5.30 80.32 28.04
C SER A 62 -4.89 79.75 29.43
N GLY A 63 -3.59 79.77 29.77
CA GLY A 63 -3.01 79.35 31.08
C GLY A 63 -2.68 77.85 31.20
N GLY A 64 -1.61 77.40 31.87
CA GLY A 64 -0.51 78.06 32.61
C GLY A 64 -0.16 77.26 33.89
N SER A 65 1.08 77.17 34.42
CA SER A 65 2.40 77.72 34.05
C SER A 65 3.54 76.95 34.78
N ARG A 66 4.82 77.18 34.40
CA ARG A 66 6.10 76.76 35.08
C ARG A 66 6.48 75.27 34.91
N GLY A 67 7.77 74.87 34.88
CA GLY A 67 9.03 75.63 34.74
C GLY A 67 10.26 75.01 35.45
N SER A 68 11.43 74.97 34.78
CA SER A 68 12.75 74.45 35.26
C SER A 68 12.85 72.90 35.35
N MET A 69 13.93 72.15 35.05
CA MET A 69 15.41 72.31 34.97
C MET A 69 16.13 72.52 36.33
N GLY A 70 17.24 71.84 36.68
CA GLY A 70 17.98 70.74 36.03
C GLY A 70 19.37 70.48 36.69
N SER A 71 20.14 69.49 36.19
CA SER A 71 21.53 69.10 36.61
C SER A 71 21.67 68.45 38.01
N GLN A 72 22.74 67.72 38.42
CA GLN A 72 24.11 67.42 37.90
C GLN A 72 24.35 65.88 37.97
N GLY A 73 25.33 65.19 37.35
CA GLY A 73 26.81 65.31 37.37
C GLY A 73 27.42 64.18 38.26
N SER A 74 28.56 63.50 38.01
CA SER A 74 29.65 63.64 37.02
C SER A 74 30.53 62.34 36.96
N HIS A 75 31.63 62.37 36.17
CA HIS A 75 32.74 61.37 36.04
C HIS A 75 32.46 60.11 35.17
N GLY A 76 33.39 59.60 34.32
CA GLY A 76 34.63 60.18 33.78
C GLY A 76 35.67 59.15 33.26
N SER A 77 36.23 59.37 32.05
CA SER A 77 37.55 58.91 31.51
C SER A 77 38.04 57.43 31.62
N ALA A 78 38.76 56.81 30.66
CA ALA A 78 39.12 57.10 29.26
C ALA A 78 39.90 55.89 28.62
N ARG A 79 40.30 56.01 27.33
CA ARG A 79 41.48 55.39 26.66
C ARG A 79 41.51 53.89 26.23
N SER A 80 41.15 53.69 24.96
CA SER A 80 42.03 53.23 23.84
C SER A 80 42.70 51.83 23.79
N SER A 81 42.30 51.09 22.72
CA SER A 81 43.13 50.39 21.71
C SER A 81 44.03 49.18 22.03
N ALA A 82 43.77 48.07 21.32
CA ALA A 82 44.76 47.14 20.77
C ALA A 82 44.18 46.42 19.52
N SER A 83 45.03 45.91 18.61
CA SER A 83 44.57 45.34 17.32
C SER A 83 45.48 44.23 16.74
N ALA A 84 44.90 43.09 16.35
CA ALA A 84 45.40 42.12 15.35
C ALA A 84 44.23 41.16 15.00
N ARG A 85 43.79 40.94 13.76
CA ARG A 85 44.43 40.45 12.51
C ARG A 85 44.63 38.92 12.42
N SER A 86 43.71 38.32 11.65
CA SER A 86 43.91 37.25 10.65
C SER A 86 44.50 35.89 11.04
N SER A 87 43.73 34.83 10.75
CA SER A 87 44.23 33.67 9.99
C SER A 87 43.11 33.09 9.09
N ARG A 88 43.50 32.44 7.98
CA ARG A 88 42.62 31.71 7.04
C ARG A 88 42.80 30.20 7.27
N SER A 89 42.08 29.38 6.48
CA SER A 89 42.27 27.93 6.29
C SER A 89 41.65 27.04 7.40
N SER A 90 41.25 25.78 7.15
CA SER A 90 41.01 25.09 5.86
C SER A 90 40.14 23.84 6.07
N SER A 91 39.74 23.19 4.97
CA SER A 91 38.93 21.96 4.97
C SER A 91 39.58 20.73 5.63
N SER A 92 38.75 19.84 6.18
CA SER A 92 38.65 18.39 5.86
C SER A 92 38.51 17.46 7.08
N ARG A 93 37.91 16.28 6.82
CA ARG A 93 37.89 15.02 7.61
C ARG A 93 36.86 14.96 8.75
N ARG A 94 36.26 13.80 9.05
CA ARG A 94 35.91 12.59 8.25
C ARG A 94 35.00 11.72 9.13
N SER A 95 34.16 10.87 8.54
CA SER A 95 33.36 9.87 9.26
C SER A 95 34.24 8.80 9.92
N VAL A 96 33.82 8.33 11.10
CA VAL A 96 34.22 7.02 11.68
C VAL A 96 33.00 6.38 12.35
N SER A 97 32.56 5.22 11.86
CA SER A 97 31.57 4.38 12.54
C SER A 97 32.27 3.44 13.53
N GLY A 98 31.95 3.55 14.82
CA GLY A 98 32.50 2.66 15.85
C GLY A 98 31.68 1.39 16.02
N ARG A 99 32.24 0.23 15.66
CA ARG A 99 31.69 -1.08 16.08
C ARG A 99 32.24 -1.46 17.44
N LEU A 100 31.41 -2.00 18.33
CA LEU A 100 31.85 -2.78 19.49
C LEU A 100 31.03 -4.06 19.63
N SER A 101 31.61 -5.16 19.16
CA SER A 101 31.15 -6.52 19.44
C SER A 101 32.28 -7.27 20.14
N ARG A 102 32.04 -7.80 21.35
CA ARG A 102 32.99 -8.69 22.04
C ARG A 102 32.54 -10.14 21.90
N SER A 103 33.52 -11.04 21.90
CA SER A 103 33.36 -12.46 21.58
C SER A 103 32.92 -13.32 22.77
N LEU A 104 32.07 -14.30 22.50
CA LEU A 104 32.15 -15.63 23.12
C LEU A 104 32.28 -16.67 22.01
N SER A 105 33.04 -17.75 22.26
CA SER A 105 33.41 -18.74 21.25
C SER A 105 32.61 -20.03 21.41
N GLY A 106 32.05 -20.55 20.32
CA GLY A 106 31.37 -21.84 20.26
C GLY A 106 31.29 -22.33 18.81
N THR A 107 31.63 -23.60 18.56
CA THR A 107 31.99 -24.07 17.22
C THR A 107 30.86 -24.82 16.52
N ALA A 108 30.31 -24.24 15.44
CA ALA A 108 29.51 -24.95 14.44
C ALA A 108 29.78 -24.37 13.05
N SER A 109 29.97 -25.22 12.04
CA SER A 109 30.47 -24.82 10.71
C SER A 109 29.36 -24.81 9.65
N THR A 110 28.78 -23.65 9.37
CA THR A 110 27.97 -23.39 8.17
C THR A 110 28.80 -22.62 7.13
N ARG A 111 28.79 -23.06 5.87
CA ARG A 111 29.51 -22.39 4.78
C ARG A 111 28.72 -21.20 4.26
N SER A 112 29.19 -19.98 4.53
CA SER A 112 28.65 -18.77 3.90
C SER A 112 29.11 -18.68 2.44
N VAL A 113 28.14 -18.70 1.50
CA VAL A 113 28.40 -18.52 0.07
C VAL A 113 28.54 -17.03 -0.23
N SER A 114 29.74 -16.60 -0.65
CA SER A 114 29.98 -15.21 -1.03
C SER A 114 29.39 -14.92 -2.42
N VAL A 115 28.21 -14.29 -2.48
CA VAL A 115 27.65 -13.77 -3.74
C VAL A 115 28.59 -12.69 -4.28
N ARG A 116 29.27 -12.99 -5.39
CA ARG A 116 30.19 -12.05 -6.06
C ARG A 116 29.39 -11.15 -6.99
N SER A 117 29.04 -9.96 -6.52
CA SER A 117 28.54 -8.89 -7.40
C SER A 117 29.65 -8.49 -8.38
N SER A 118 29.50 -8.90 -9.63
CA SER A 118 30.37 -8.56 -10.76
C SER A 118 30.18 -7.09 -11.14
N GLY A 119 30.83 -6.20 -10.39
CA GLY A 119 30.77 -4.76 -10.57
C GLY A 119 31.25 -4.32 -11.95
N SER A 120 30.30 -4.10 -12.87
CA SER A 120 30.53 -3.39 -14.12
C SER A 120 30.61 -1.89 -13.81
N ALA A 121 31.76 -1.27 -14.13
CA ALA A 121 32.02 0.11 -13.75
C ALA A 121 31.42 1.12 -14.74
N ALA A 122 31.03 2.28 -14.20
CA ALA A 122 30.71 3.53 -14.91
C ALA A 122 29.52 3.53 -15.91
N SER A 123 28.39 4.08 -15.44
CA SER A 123 27.75 5.19 -16.15
C SER A 123 27.43 6.31 -15.13
N SER A 124 27.33 7.54 -15.61
CA SER A 124 27.13 8.75 -14.81
C SER A 124 25.65 9.05 -14.57
N GLY A 125 25.32 9.68 -13.43
CA GLY A 125 24.00 10.26 -13.18
C GLY A 125 22.91 9.24 -12.91
N ARG A 126 22.62 8.98 -11.63
CA ARG A 126 21.32 8.40 -11.23
C ARG A 126 20.36 9.54 -10.93
N SER A 127 19.34 9.69 -11.77
CA SER A 127 18.14 10.49 -11.47
C SER A 127 17.60 10.13 -10.09
N ARG A 128 17.24 11.13 -9.29
CA ARG A 128 16.55 10.95 -8.00
C ARG A 128 15.10 10.50 -8.19
N LEU A 129 14.39 11.16 -9.11
CA LEU A 129 13.01 10.85 -9.46
C LEU A 129 12.80 9.35 -9.73
N GLY A 130 11.81 8.78 -9.04
CA GLY A 130 11.42 7.38 -9.17
C GLY A 130 12.33 6.38 -8.47
N ALA A 131 13.07 6.81 -7.42
CA ALA A 131 13.89 5.96 -6.54
C ALA A 131 14.93 5.07 -7.27
N GLY A 132 15.35 5.46 -8.48
CA GLY A 132 16.21 4.64 -9.36
C GLY A 132 15.54 3.38 -9.92
N LEU A 133 14.22 3.23 -9.77
CA LEU A 133 13.41 2.19 -10.43
C LEU A 133 13.04 2.59 -11.86
N VAL A 134 12.72 3.88 -12.04
CA VAL A 134 12.22 4.53 -13.28
C VAL A 134 13.30 5.43 -13.89
N ASN A 135 13.26 5.60 -15.22
CA ASN A 135 14.04 6.63 -15.91
C ASN A 135 13.08 7.75 -16.36
N VAL A 136 12.88 8.78 -15.52
CA VAL A 136 12.08 9.95 -15.88
C VAL A 136 12.92 10.87 -16.77
N PRO A 137 12.44 11.29 -17.97
CA PRO A 137 13.20 12.19 -18.83
C PRO A 137 13.51 13.51 -18.13
N GLU A 138 14.78 13.93 -18.10
CA GLU A 138 15.18 15.19 -17.48
C GLU A 138 14.56 16.39 -18.19
N VAL A 139 13.95 17.30 -17.41
CA VAL A 139 13.54 18.61 -17.90
C VAL A 139 14.73 19.58 -17.75
N PRO A 140 15.35 20.06 -18.85
CA PRO A 140 16.47 20.99 -18.74
C PRO A 140 16.00 22.31 -18.13
N ARG A 141 16.83 22.91 -17.28
CA ARG A 141 16.57 24.24 -16.72
C ARG A 141 16.85 25.30 -17.81
N PRO A 142 15.85 26.05 -18.31
CA PRO A 142 16.09 27.12 -19.26
C PRO A 142 16.80 28.31 -18.58
N ASP A 143 17.29 29.25 -19.40
CA ASP A 143 17.62 30.58 -18.90
C ASP A 143 16.35 31.21 -18.27
N PRO A 144 16.39 31.70 -17.03
CA PRO A 144 15.23 32.30 -16.37
C PRO A 144 14.62 33.45 -17.18
N SER A 145 15.45 34.25 -17.86
CA SER A 145 14.98 35.37 -18.69
C SER A 145 14.13 34.93 -19.88
N ALA A 146 14.40 33.73 -20.43
CA ALA A 146 13.62 33.13 -21.52
C ALA A 146 12.24 32.60 -21.08
N ALA A 147 11.93 32.63 -19.78
CA ALA A 147 10.59 32.33 -19.25
C ALA A 147 9.69 33.58 -19.12
N VAL A 148 10.21 34.78 -19.40
CA VAL A 148 9.42 36.03 -19.39
C VAL A 148 8.52 36.09 -20.62
N LEU A 149 7.25 36.45 -20.41
CA LEU A 149 6.24 36.59 -21.46
C LEU A 149 6.49 37.86 -22.30
N GLU A 150 6.72 37.69 -23.61
CA GLU A 150 6.91 38.80 -24.57
C GLU A 150 5.71 39.77 -24.61
N ASN A 151 4.49 39.24 -24.45
CA ASN A 151 3.26 40.02 -24.34
C ASN A 151 2.40 39.49 -23.17
N PRO A 152 2.47 40.12 -21.98
CA PRO A 152 1.73 39.68 -20.79
C PRO A 152 0.25 40.08 -20.84
N GLU A 153 -0.55 39.34 -21.62
CA GLU A 153 -2.00 39.47 -21.66
C GLU A 153 -2.71 38.20 -21.13
N VAL A 154 -3.78 38.37 -20.36
CA VAL A 154 -4.71 37.27 -20.03
C VAL A 154 -5.76 37.14 -21.14
N PRO A 155 -5.80 36.04 -21.92
CA PRO A 155 -6.79 35.87 -22.97
C PRO A 155 -8.20 35.78 -22.37
N GLU A 156 -9.21 36.37 -23.01
CA GLU A 156 -10.57 36.47 -22.45
C GLU A 156 -11.14 35.17 -21.87
N ARG A 157 -10.93 34.03 -22.56
CA ARG A 157 -11.38 32.70 -22.11
C ARG A 157 -10.80 32.26 -20.74
N LYS A 158 -9.74 32.90 -20.26
CA LYS A 158 -9.11 32.68 -18.93
C LYS A 158 -9.48 33.75 -17.88
N ARG A 159 -10.22 34.80 -18.24
CA ARG A 159 -10.60 35.89 -17.32
C ARG A 159 -11.78 35.45 -16.44
N PHE A 160 -11.58 35.31 -15.14
CA PHE A 160 -12.62 34.92 -14.18
C PHE A 160 -12.53 35.78 -12.91
N CYS A 161 -13.64 35.93 -12.19
CA CYS A 161 -13.68 36.65 -10.92
C CYS A 161 -12.80 35.94 -9.88
N SER A 162 -11.87 36.67 -9.29
CA SER A 162 -10.95 36.22 -8.22
C SER A 162 -11.65 35.88 -6.90
N ARG A 163 -12.86 36.40 -6.67
CA ARG A 163 -13.64 36.13 -5.46
C ARG A 163 -14.11 34.66 -5.46
N SER A 164 -13.72 33.93 -4.43
CA SER A 164 -13.84 32.46 -4.31
C SER A 164 -15.27 31.94 -4.40
N ASP A 165 -16.24 32.65 -3.83
CA ASP A 165 -17.68 32.33 -3.90
C ASP A 165 -18.34 32.63 -5.27
N CYS A 166 -17.64 33.31 -6.16
CA CYS A 166 -18.23 33.90 -7.36
C CYS A 166 -17.88 33.14 -8.64
N GLY A 167 -16.58 32.97 -8.91
CA GLY A 167 -16.00 32.28 -10.06
C GLY A 167 -16.42 32.77 -11.46
N ALA A 168 -17.18 33.86 -11.56
CA ALA A 168 -17.90 34.22 -12.78
C ALA A 168 -16.98 34.62 -13.96
N PRO A 169 -17.39 34.36 -15.23
CA PRO A 169 -16.76 34.95 -16.40
C PRO A 169 -16.83 36.49 -16.35
N VAL A 170 -15.67 37.16 -16.38
CA VAL A 170 -15.57 38.64 -16.38
C VAL A 170 -14.69 39.14 -17.51
N GLY A 171 -14.86 40.39 -17.96
CA GLY A 171 -14.04 40.95 -19.04
C GLY A 171 -14.15 40.19 -20.37
N ARG A 172 -15.38 39.76 -20.74
CA ARG A 172 -15.72 39.14 -22.04
C ARG A 172 -16.15 40.20 -23.07
N SER A 173 -15.87 39.94 -24.35
CA SER A 173 -16.33 40.69 -25.51
C SER A 173 -17.86 40.75 -25.59
N ARG A 174 -18.39 41.86 -26.11
CA ARG A 174 -19.84 42.08 -26.32
C ARG A 174 -20.07 42.73 -27.68
N GLY A 175 -20.61 41.97 -28.63
CA GLY A 175 -20.63 42.37 -30.05
C GLY A 175 -19.21 42.65 -30.52
N ASP A 176 -19.02 43.78 -31.22
CA ASP A 176 -17.71 44.21 -31.73
C ASP A 176 -16.80 44.86 -30.65
N ARG A 177 -17.27 45.05 -29.40
CA ARG A 177 -16.44 45.60 -28.31
C ARG A 177 -15.63 44.48 -27.65
N PRO A 178 -14.29 44.58 -27.58
CA PRO A 178 -13.46 43.59 -26.90
C PRO A 178 -13.71 43.59 -25.38
N GLY A 179 -13.45 42.45 -24.74
CA GLY A 179 -13.59 42.31 -23.29
C GLY A 179 -12.58 43.16 -22.53
N ARG A 180 -13.05 43.85 -21.49
CA ARG A 180 -12.19 44.72 -20.66
C ARG A 180 -11.14 43.90 -19.90
N THR A 181 -9.95 44.46 -19.74
CA THR A 181 -8.87 43.93 -18.90
C THR A 181 -9.00 44.34 -17.44
N GLU A 182 -9.76 45.39 -17.13
CA GLU A 182 -10.07 45.83 -15.77
C GLU A 182 -11.56 46.19 -15.63
N GLY A 183 -12.07 46.14 -14.40
CA GLY A 183 -13.43 46.54 -14.07
C GLY A 183 -13.94 45.88 -12.80
N PHE A 184 -15.24 45.63 -12.74
CA PHE A 184 -15.90 44.97 -11.61
C PHE A 184 -16.77 43.81 -12.10
N CYS A 185 -16.82 42.72 -11.34
CA CYS A 185 -17.60 41.55 -11.66
C CYS A 185 -19.11 41.86 -11.59
N THR A 186 -19.82 41.74 -12.71
CA THR A 186 -21.28 42.02 -12.75
C THR A 186 -22.11 41.07 -11.89
N LYS A 187 -21.59 39.91 -11.46
CA LYS A 187 -22.30 38.99 -10.56
C LYS A 187 -22.18 39.34 -9.07
N CYS A 188 -21.12 40.03 -8.65
CA CYS A 188 -20.81 40.20 -7.21
C CYS A 188 -20.12 41.52 -6.82
N GLY A 189 -19.94 42.46 -7.76
CA GLY A 189 -19.32 43.76 -7.50
C GLY A 189 -17.83 43.75 -7.13
N HIS A 190 -17.16 42.60 -7.10
CA HIS A 190 -15.73 42.51 -6.77
C HIS A 190 -14.87 43.07 -7.92
N PRO A 191 -13.84 43.90 -7.65
CA PRO A 191 -12.93 44.39 -8.68
C PRO A 191 -12.19 43.25 -9.39
N TYR A 192 -11.74 43.49 -10.61
CA TYR A 192 -10.76 42.66 -11.30
C TYR A 192 -9.77 43.52 -12.09
N SER A 193 -8.52 43.08 -12.13
CA SER A 193 -7.52 43.55 -13.08
C SER A 193 -6.74 42.36 -13.62
N PHE A 194 -6.58 42.35 -14.94
CA PHE A 194 -5.75 41.41 -15.69
C PHE A 194 -4.51 42.09 -16.27
N VAL A 195 -4.21 43.32 -15.84
CA VAL A 195 -3.05 44.12 -16.27
C VAL A 195 -1.89 43.89 -15.28
N PRO A 196 -0.63 43.76 -15.75
CA PRO A 196 0.53 43.74 -14.86
C PRO A 196 0.59 44.97 -13.94
N LYS A 197 0.81 44.74 -12.64
CA LYS A 197 1.05 45.81 -11.66
C LYS A 197 2.53 46.21 -11.57
N LEU A 198 3.44 45.30 -11.93
CA LEU A 198 4.88 45.53 -12.01
C LEU A 198 5.36 45.34 -13.47
N ASN A 199 6.29 46.18 -13.90
CA ASN A 199 6.84 46.24 -15.25
C ASN A 199 8.34 45.88 -15.24
N ALA A 200 8.89 45.56 -16.41
CA ALA A 200 10.32 45.35 -16.55
C ALA A 200 11.11 46.63 -16.20
N GLY A 201 12.05 46.54 -15.26
CA GLY A 201 12.83 47.65 -14.72
C GLY A 201 12.31 48.25 -13.41
N ASP A 202 11.11 47.87 -12.94
CA ASP A 202 10.63 48.30 -11.61
C ASP A 202 11.48 47.64 -10.50
N VAL A 203 11.83 48.40 -9.45
CA VAL A 203 12.68 47.90 -8.35
C VAL A 203 11.91 47.84 -7.04
N VAL A 204 11.32 46.67 -6.76
CA VAL A 204 10.54 46.43 -5.54
C VAL A 204 11.42 46.51 -4.30
N ARG A 205 10.99 47.35 -3.34
CA ARG A 205 11.68 47.65 -2.06
C ARG A 205 13.15 48.08 -2.21
N GLY A 206 13.57 48.55 -3.40
CA GLY A 206 14.96 48.88 -3.69
C GLY A 206 15.91 47.66 -3.81
N GLN A 207 15.37 46.43 -3.79
CA GLN A 207 16.14 45.18 -3.76
C GLN A 207 15.88 44.29 -4.99
N TYR A 208 14.63 44.15 -5.42
CA TYR A 208 14.22 43.19 -6.45
C TYR A 208 13.90 43.90 -7.75
N GLU A 209 14.80 43.79 -8.74
CA GLU A 209 14.60 44.34 -10.08
C GLU A 209 13.75 43.39 -10.92
N VAL A 210 12.55 43.83 -11.29
CA VAL A 210 11.60 43.05 -12.07
C VAL A 210 12.07 42.93 -13.51
N ALA A 211 12.17 41.69 -14.02
CA ALA A 211 12.49 41.40 -15.41
C ALA A 211 11.24 41.28 -16.29
N GLY A 212 10.09 40.92 -15.70
CA GLY A 212 8.79 40.85 -16.38
C GLY A 212 7.88 39.76 -15.82
N CYS A 213 6.74 39.52 -16.48
CA CYS A 213 5.76 38.52 -16.06
C CYS A 213 6.14 37.11 -16.54
N LEU A 214 5.91 36.11 -15.67
CA LEU A 214 6.04 34.68 -15.98
C LEU A 214 4.67 34.04 -16.27
N ALA A 215 3.66 34.35 -15.46
CA ALA A 215 2.34 33.70 -15.50
C ALA A 215 1.26 34.56 -14.84
N HIS A 216 -0.01 34.20 -15.05
CA HIS A 216 -1.16 34.76 -14.35
C HIS A 216 -2.00 33.63 -13.73
N GLY A 217 -2.30 33.73 -12.43
CA GLY A 217 -3.09 32.76 -11.66
C GLY A 217 -4.29 33.39 -10.95
N GLY A 218 -4.88 32.68 -9.98
CA GLY A 218 -6.03 33.19 -9.20
C GLY A 218 -5.68 34.36 -8.27
N LEU A 219 -4.40 34.50 -7.92
CA LEU A 219 -3.84 35.59 -7.10
C LEU A 219 -3.19 36.70 -7.97
N GLY A 220 -3.59 36.79 -9.26
CA GLY A 220 -3.06 37.75 -10.21
C GLY A 220 -1.76 37.32 -10.90
N TRP A 221 -0.96 38.31 -11.30
CA TRP A 221 0.30 38.12 -12.01
C TRP A 221 1.44 37.61 -11.12
N VAL A 222 2.31 36.81 -11.72
CA VAL A 222 3.55 36.26 -11.17
C VAL A 222 4.72 36.79 -11.99
N TYR A 223 5.74 37.33 -11.33
CA TYR A 223 6.83 38.09 -11.95
C TYR A 223 8.19 37.44 -11.68
N LEU A 224 9.11 37.53 -12.65
CA LEU A 224 10.52 37.24 -12.46
C LEU A 224 11.24 38.50 -12.00
N ALA A 225 12.17 38.36 -11.04
CA ALA A 225 13.04 39.45 -10.62
C ALA A 225 14.46 38.98 -10.26
N VAL A 226 15.39 39.93 -10.21
CA VAL A 226 16.77 39.76 -9.74
C VAL A 226 16.89 40.35 -8.33
N ASP A 227 17.28 39.52 -7.36
CA ASP A 227 17.58 39.95 -5.99
C ASP A 227 19.01 40.51 -5.90
N ARG A 228 19.12 41.82 -6.13
CA ARG A 228 20.39 42.58 -6.18
C ARG A 228 21.15 42.60 -4.85
N ALA A 229 20.52 42.19 -3.74
CA ALA A 229 21.20 42.10 -2.44
C ALA A 229 21.88 40.73 -2.21
N VAL A 230 21.53 39.70 -2.99
CA VAL A 230 21.99 38.32 -2.79
C VAL A 230 22.55 37.73 -4.08
N ALA A 231 23.68 38.31 -4.51
CA ALA A 231 24.48 37.85 -5.66
C ALA A 231 23.69 37.70 -6.97
N ASP A 232 22.79 38.66 -7.23
CA ASP A 232 21.99 38.78 -8.45
C ASP A 232 21.20 37.50 -8.80
N ARG A 233 20.75 36.78 -7.77
CA ARG A 233 19.96 35.54 -7.93
C ARG A 233 18.57 35.83 -8.49
N TRP A 234 18.09 34.93 -9.33
CA TRP A 234 16.72 34.95 -9.83
C TRP A 234 15.72 34.52 -8.75
N VAL A 235 14.68 35.34 -8.56
CA VAL A 235 13.56 35.11 -7.65
C VAL A 235 12.23 35.32 -8.36
N VAL A 236 11.15 34.83 -7.76
CA VAL A 236 9.78 35.06 -8.21
C VAL A 236 9.05 35.93 -7.20
N LEU A 237 8.33 36.94 -7.70
CA LEU A 237 7.38 37.74 -6.92
C LEU A 237 5.97 37.33 -7.30
N LYS A 238 5.11 37.12 -6.30
CA LYS A 238 3.69 36.81 -6.49
C LYS A 238 2.86 37.69 -5.55
N GLY A 239 1.76 38.25 -6.05
CA GLY A 239 0.87 39.08 -5.25
C GLY A 239 0.22 38.29 -4.10
N LEU A 240 0.13 38.92 -2.94
CA LEU A 240 -0.83 38.56 -1.90
C LEU A 240 -2.18 39.20 -2.25
N LEU A 241 -3.28 38.68 -1.69
CA LEU A 241 -4.62 39.15 -2.05
C LEU A 241 -4.93 40.55 -1.52
N ASP A 242 -5.96 41.14 -2.13
CA ASP A 242 -6.38 42.54 -2.07
C ASP A 242 -6.87 43.01 -0.68
N THR A 243 -5.96 43.10 0.29
CA THR A 243 -6.19 43.82 1.56
C THR A 243 -5.81 45.28 1.39
N GLY A 244 -6.77 46.11 0.95
CA GLY A 244 -6.62 47.58 0.85
C GLY A 244 -6.51 48.33 2.20
N ASP A 245 -6.09 47.62 3.26
CA ASP A 245 -5.91 48.09 4.63
C ASP A 245 -4.57 47.55 5.16
N GLN A 246 -3.78 48.41 5.80
CA GLN A 246 -2.42 48.08 6.24
C GLN A 246 -2.43 47.11 7.43
N ASP A 247 -3.39 47.24 8.34
CA ASP A 247 -3.51 46.36 9.52
C ASP A 247 -3.83 44.92 9.08
N ALA A 248 -4.68 44.78 8.05
CA ALA A 248 -5.01 43.49 7.44
C ALA A 248 -3.81 42.89 6.65
N MET A 249 -3.01 43.72 5.98
CA MET A 249 -1.79 43.28 5.30
C MET A 249 -0.72 42.80 6.30
N GLU A 250 -0.45 43.56 7.37
CA GLU A 250 0.53 43.15 8.38
C GLU A 250 0.08 41.89 9.14
N ALA A 251 -1.23 41.74 9.40
CA ALA A 251 -1.81 40.49 9.90
C ALA A 251 -1.56 39.31 8.95
N ALA A 252 -1.91 39.45 7.66
CA ALA A 252 -1.73 38.39 6.65
C ALA A 252 -0.26 38.04 6.40
N ILE A 253 0.66 39.01 6.48
CA ILE A 253 2.11 38.75 6.46
C ILE A 253 2.53 38.01 7.73
N SER A 254 2.08 38.45 8.92
CA SER A 254 2.44 37.82 10.20
C SER A 254 1.96 36.38 10.32
N GLU A 255 0.73 36.11 9.87
CA GLU A 255 0.13 34.79 9.74
C GLU A 255 0.98 33.85 8.86
N ARG A 256 1.57 34.38 7.79
CA ARG A 256 2.33 33.60 6.79
C ARG A 256 3.84 33.53 7.05
N ARG A 257 4.35 34.15 8.11
CA ARG A 257 5.80 34.15 8.46
C ARG A 257 6.39 32.74 8.57
N PHE A 258 5.63 31.75 9.05
CA PHE A 258 6.10 30.36 9.17
C PHE A 258 6.49 29.72 7.83
N LEU A 259 5.97 30.21 6.69
CA LEU A 259 6.33 29.70 5.36
C LEU A 259 7.81 29.93 5.01
N ALA A 260 8.46 30.93 5.63
CA ALA A 260 9.89 31.19 5.47
C ALA A 260 10.79 30.25 6.30
N GLU A 261 10.22 29.47 7.22
CA GLU A 261 10.94 28.48 8.04
C GLU A 261 10.96 27.07 7.39
N ILE A 262 10.25 26.90 6.27
CA ILE A 262 10.11 25.62 5.57
C ILE A 262 11.31 25.40 4.62
N GLU A 263 12.28 24.59 5.06
CA GLU A 263 13.37 24.12 4.21
C GLU A 263 13.21 22.64 3.82
N HIS A 264 12.82 22.39 2.57
CA HIS A 264 12.84 21.06 1.94
C HIS A 264 13.48 21.11 0.54
N SER A 265 13.87 19.96 -0.01
CA SER A 265 14.33 19.85 -1.41
C SER A 265 13.18 20.05 -2.39
N ASN A 266 12.07 19.37 -2.12
CA ASN A 266 10.92 19.23 -3.03
C ASN A 266 9.83 20.29 -2.77
N ILE A 267 10.15 21.36 -2.06
CA ILE A 267 9.27 22.52 -1.82
C ILE A 267 10.02 23.78 -2.31
N VAL A 268 9.27 24.77 -2.81
CA VAL A 268 9.81 26.10 -3.14
C VAL A 268 10.22 26.85 -1.87
N ARG A 269 11.42 27.42 -1.85
CA ARG A 269 11.86 28.23 -0.71
C ARG A 269 11.23 29.62 -0.76
N ILE A 270 10.53 30.01 0.30
CA ILE A 270 10.11 31.40 0.52
C ILE A 270 11.29 32.17 1.11
N TYR A 271 11.62 33.33 0.53
CA TYR A 271 12.77 34.15 0.95
C TYR A 271 12.38 35.40 1.72
N ASN A 272 11.23 36.02 1.39
CA ASN A 272 10.84 37.29 2.00
C ASN A 272 9.35 37.60 1.77
N PHE A 273 8.82 38.53 2.56
CA PHE A 273 7.56 39.21 2.32
C PHE A 273 7.84 40.71 2.18
N VAL A 274 7.35 41.33 1.11
CA VAL A 274 7.69 42.71 0.74
C VAL A 274 6.47 43.46 0.25
N GLU A 275 6.51 44.78 0.37
CA GLU A 275 5.44 45.67 -0.04
C GLU A 275 5.95 46.59 -1.16
N HIS A 276 5.07 46.96 -2.08
CA HIS A 276 5.35 47.93 -3.12
C HIS A 276 4.17 48.87 -3.35
N LEU A 277 4.44 50.15 -3.59
CA LEU A 277 3.42 51.12 -3.95
C LEU A 277 3.10 50.95 -5.44
N ASP A 278 1.88 50.52 -5.78
CA ASP A 278 1.37 50.62 -7.15
C ASP A 278 1.26 52.12 -7.49
N GLN A 279 2.11 52.58 -8.41
CA GLN A 279 2.23 54.00 -8.77
C GLN A 279 1.00 54.55 -9.50
N ARG A 280 0.10 53.68 -9.98
CA ARG A 280 -1.11 54.02 -10.74
C ARG A 280 -2.33 54.13 -9.82
N THR A 281 -2.44 53.29 -8.81
CA THR A 281 -3.56 53.30 -7.84
C THR A 281 -3.23 54.10 -6.57
N GLY A 282 -1.95 54.15 -6.18
CA GLY A 282 -1.51 54.60 -4.87
C GLY A 282 -1.70 53.56 -3.76
N SER A 283 -2.04 52.30 -4.07
CA SER A 283 -2.18 51.22 -3.08
C SER A 283 -0.83 50.63 -2.69
N LEU A 284 -0.71 50.20 -1.43
CA LEU A 284 0.44 49.44 -0.95
C LEU A 284 0.15 47.94 -1.08
N ASP A 285 0.77 47.31 -2.07
CA ASP A 285 0.53 45.94 -2.47
C ASP A 285 1.57 44.99 -1.87
N GLY A 286 1.11 43.88 -1.28
CA GLY A 286 1.96 42.85 -0.70
C GLY A 286 2.39 41.79 -1.71
N TYR A 287 3.65 41.35 -1.62
CA TYR A 287 4.25 40.33 -2.47
C TYR A 287 5.02 39.30 -1.63
N ILE A 288 4.83 38.02 -1.95
CA ILE A 288 5.70 36.94 -1.49
C ILE A 288 6.87 36.78 -2.46
N VAL A 289 8.09 36.70 -1.93
CA VAL A 289 9.34 36.52 -2.68
C VAL A 289 9.83 35.09 -2.48
N MET A 290 10.05 34.35 -3.57
CA MET A 290 10.38 32.92 -3.52
C MET A 290 11.40 32.48 -4.59
N GLU A 291 11.90 31.25 -4.44
CA GLU A 291 12.84 30.59 -5.36
C GLU A 291 12.31 30.48 -6.80
N TYR A 292 13.12 30.85 -7.80
CA TYR A 292 12.81 30.58 -9.21
C TYR A 292 13.05 29.11 -9.59
N VAL A 293 11.96 28.35 -9.67
CA VAL A 293 11.95 26.93 -10.09
C VAL A 293 11.78 26.82 -11.61
N GLY A 294 12.88 27.02 -12.35
CA GLY A 294 12.91 26.84 -13.81
C GLY A 294 12.80 25.35 -14.20
N GLY A 295 11.70 24.98 -14.86
CA GLY A 295 11.36 23.60 -15.24
C GLY A 295 10.06 23.56 -16.02
N LYS A 296 9.30 22.46 -15.93
CA LYS A 296 7.92 22.36 -16.46
C LYS A 296 6.97 21.83 -15.40
N SER A 297 5.76 22.38 -15.32
CA SER A 297 4.69 21.82 -14.50
C SER A 297 4.29 20.43 -14.99
N LEU A 298 3.81 19.59 -14.07
CA LEU A 298 3.16 18.30 -14.40
C LEU A 298 2.01 18.51 -15.41
N LYS A 299 1.33 19.66 -15.35
CA LYS A 299 0.31 20.09 -16.32
C LYS A 299 0.87 20.32 -17.72
N GLU A 300 2.01 20.97 -17.88
CA GLU A 300 2.64 21.19 -19.18
C GLU A 300 3.14 19.86 -19.75
N ILE A 301 3.79 19.03 -18.93
CA ILE A 301 4.23 17.68 -19.30
C ILE A 301 3.04 16.83 -19.78
N ALA A 302 1.90 16.87 -19.08
CA ALA A 302 0.66 16.18 -19.47
C ALA A 302 -0.07 16.81 -20.68
N ASN A 303 0.29 18.02 -21.10
CA ASN A 303 -0.30 18.72 -22.24
C ASN A 303 0.55 18.68 -23.52
N GLU A 304 1.87 18.56 -23.39
CA GLU A 304 2.78 18.31 -24.51
C GLU A 304 2.64 16.87 -25.04
N ARG A 305 2.31 15.91 -24.17
CA ARG A 305 2.04 14.52 -24.56
C ARG A 305 0.74 14.41 -25.36
N ARG A 306 0.87 14.18 -26.67
CA ARG A 306 -0.25 13.94 -27.60
C ARG A 306 0.02 12.71 -28.47
N ARG A 307 -1.04 11.96 -28.78
CA ARG A 307 -1.01 10.83 -29.71
C ARG A 307 -1.04 11.34 -31.17
N PRO A 308 -0.68 10.52 -32.16
CA PRO A 308 -0.70 10.93 -33.58
C PRO A 308 -2.08 11.33 -34.11
N ASP A 309 -3.17 10.94 -33.43
CA ASP A 309 -4.55 11.34 -33.72
C ASP A 309 -4.97 12.66 -33.03
N GLY A 310 -4.03 13.34 -32.36
CA GLY A 310 -4.26 14.58 -31.62
C GLY A 310 -4.87 14.41 -30.22
N ARG A 311 -5.22 13.17 -29.80
CA ARG A 311 -5.74 12.93 -28.45
C ARG A 311 -4.64 13.11 -27.40
N ARG A 312 -5.05 13.30 -26.15
CA ARG A 312 -4.12 13.28 -25.00
C ARG A 312 -3.43 11.92 -24.93
N ASP A 313 -2.12 11.93 -24.73
CA ASP A 313 -1.40 10.74 -24.30
C ASP A 313 -1.12 10.86 -22.79
N PRO A 314 -1.74 10.04 -21.94
CA PRO A 314 -1.47 10.05 -20.51
C PRO A 314 -0.01 9.73 -20.18
N LEU A 315 0.40 10.00 -18.93
CA LEU A 315 1.72 9.60 -18.46
C LEU A 315 1.72 8.09 -18.14
N PRO A 316 2.84 7.38 -18.39
CA PRO A 316 3.04 6.04 -17.87
C PRO A 316 2.88 5.99 -16.35
N VAL A 317 2.27 4.93 -15.82
CA VAL A 317 1.94 4.80 -14.39
C VAL A 317 3.18 4.91 -13.52
N GLU A 318 4.30 4.30 -13.95
CA GLU A 318 5.57 4.37 -13.25
C GLU A 318 6.14 5.80 -13.16
N GLN A 319 5.91 6.64 -14.19
CA GLN A 319 6.29 8.06 -14.16
C GLN A 319 5.38 8.87 -13.23
N ALA A 320 4.07 8.58 -13.20
CA ALA A 320 3.14 9.23 -12.29
C ALA A 320 3.42 8.87 -10.82
N CYS A 321 3.63 7.58 -10.52
CA CYS A 321 4.00 7.11 -9.19
C CYS A 321 5.33 7.73 -8.71
N ALA A 322 6.31 7.90 -9.60
CA ALA A 322 7.57 8.59 -9.28
C ALA A 322 7.35 10.03 -8.78
N TYR A 323 6.46 10.81 -9.42
CA TYR A 323 6.09 12.13 -8.92
C TYR A 323 5.25 12.07 -7.64
N GLY A 324 4.35 11.10 -7.51
CA GLY A 324 3.54 10.90 -6.31
C GLY A 324 4.39 10.64 -5.06
N ILE A 325 5.45 9.83 -5.17
CA ILE A 325 6.37 9.55 -4.06
C ILE A 325 7.10 10.84 -3.61
N GLU A 326 7.71 11.61 -4.52
CA GLU A 326 8.38 12.87 -4.13
C GLU A 326 7.41 13.94 -3.59
N ALA A 327 6.15 13.95 -4.06
CA ALA A 327 5.11 14.80 -3.48
C ALA A 327 4.73 14.35 -2.06
N LEU A 328 4.65 13.05 -1.79
CA LEU A 328 4.37 12.49 -0.47
C LEU A 328 5.52 12.72 0.52
N GLU A 329 6.78 12.67 0.08
CA GLU A 329 7.93 13.10 0.89
C GLU A 329 7.81 14.59 1.32
N ALA A 330 7.41 15.46 0.39
CA ALA A 330 7.18 16.88 0.68
C ALA A 330 5.98 17.12 1.62
N LEU A 331 4.86 16.43 1.40
CA LEU A 331 3.67 16.50 2.26
C LEU A 331 3.98 15.95 3.67
N GLY A 332 4.70 14.83 3.80
CA GLY A 332 5.13 14.29 5.09
C GLY A 332 6.01 15.26 5.90
N HIS A 333 6.88 16.02 5.23
CA HIS A 333 7.67 17.07 5.86
C HIS A 333 6.80 18.21 6.44
N LEU A 334 5.72 18.59 5.76
CA LEU A 334 4.73 19.57 6.23
C LEU A 334 3.86 18.99 7.36
N HIS A 335 3.37 17.76 7.20
CA HIS A 335 2.55 17.08 8.18
C HIS A 335 3.29 16.92 9.52
N SER A 336 4.58 16.60 9.49
CA SER A 336 5.46 16.55 10.68
C SER A 336 5.69 17.91 11.38
N ARG A 337 5.19 19.01 10.81
CA ARG A 337 5.29 20.39 11.33
C ARG A 337 3.91 20.99 11.67
N ASN A 338 2.86 20.16 11.75
CA ASN A 338 1.48 20.62 11.94
C ASN A 338 0.96 21.52 10.80
N LEU A 339 1.44 21.31 9.57
CA LEU A 339 1.05 22.05 8.37
C LEU A 339 0.34 21.14 7.35
N LEU A 340 -0.54 21.72 6.53
CA LEU A 340 -1.27 21.07 5.43
C LEU A 340 -1.03 21.82 4.12
N TYR A 341 -1.05 21.13 2.98
CA TYR A 341 -0.81 21.72 1.66
C TYR A 341 -2.09 22.20 0.94
N CYS A 342 -3.22 21.53 1.16
CA CYS A 342 -4.59 21.87 0.74
C CYS A 342 -4.90 21.93 -0.77
N ASP A 343 -3.92 22.20 -1.64
CA ASP A 343 -4.13 22.41 -3.08
C ASP A 343 -3.09 21.68 -3.95
N PHE A 344 -2.77 20.41 -3.65
CA PHE A 344 -1.85 19.63 -4.50
C PHE A 344 -2.56 19.16 -5.78
N LYS A 345 -1.99 19.55 -6.92
CA LYS A 345 -2.52 19.31 -8.27
C LYS A 345 -1.44 19.49 -9.33
N VAL A 346 -1.72 19.07 -10.57
CA VAL A 346 -0.78 19.12 -11.71
C VAL A 346 -0.24 20.53 -12.05
N ASP A 347 -0.96 21.60 -11.69
CA ASP A 347 -0.51 23.00 -11.83
C ASP A 347 0.60 23.36 -10.83
N ASN A 348 0.55 22.83 -9.61
CA ASN A 348 1.30 23.34 -8.45
C ASN A 348 2.62 22.58 -8.20
N ALA A 349 2.99 21.67 -9.10
CA ALA A 349 4.20 20.85 -9.00
C ALA A 349 5.00 20.90 -10.31
N ILE A 350 6.27 21.31 -10.23
CA ILE A 350 7.20 21.46 -11.35
C ILE A 350 8.29 20.40 -11.29
N GLN A 351 8.55 19.71 -12.41
CA GLN A 351 9.78 18.96 -12.59
C GLN A 351 10.90 19.91 -13.04
N GLN A 352 12.01 19.88 -12.30
CA GLN A 352 13.29 20.51 -12.66
C GLN A 352 14.36 19.42 -12.68
N GLN A 353 14.96 19.18 -13.84
CA GLN A 353 15.97 18.12 -14.03
C GLN A 353 15.44 16.76 -13.56
N ASP A 354 16.01 16.21 -12.48
CA ASP A 354 15.72 14.90 -11.90
C ASP A 354 14.91 14.96 -10.58
N GLN A 355 14.28 16.11 -10.29
CA GLN A 355 13.55 16.37 -9.03
C GLN A 355 12.20 17.09 -9.28
N LEU A 356 11.21 16.82 -8.43
CA LEU A 356 9.93 17.52 -8.33
C LEU A 356 9.98 18.60 -7.24
N LYS A 357 9.40 19.77 -7.51
CA LYS A 357 9.20 20.86 -6.53
C LYS A 357 7.75 21.33 -6.51
N LEU A 358 7.17 21.40 -5.31
CA LEU A 358 5.88 22.06 -5.05
C LEU A 358 6.08 23.58 -5.00
N ILE A 359 5.25 24.35 -5.71
CA ILE A 359 5.50 25.78 -5.99
C ILE A 359 4.43 26.76 -5.51
N ASP A 360 3.26 26.32 -5.04
CA ASP A 360 2.22 27.23 -4.55
C ASP A 360 1.93 27.05 -3.07
N MET A 361 2.64 27.83 -2.25
CA MET A 361 2.44 27.87 -0.80
C MET A 361 1.22 28.74 -0.38
N GLY A 362 0.43 29.24 -1.33
CA GLY A 362 -0.66 30.20 -1.05
C GLY A 362 -1.82 29.65 -0.22
N ALA A 363 -2.08 28.34 -0.31
CA ALA A 363 -3.11 27.61 0.43
C ALA A 363 -2.58 26.84 1.65
N VAL A 364 -1.26 26.87 1.89
CA VAL A 364 -0.62 26.16 3.01
C VAL A 364 -1.03 26.81 4.33
N ARG A 365 -1.57 26.00 5.24
CA ARG A 365 -2.06 26.44 6.56
C ARG A 365 -1.60 25.48 7.66
N ARG A 366 -1.89 25.84 8.92
CA ARG A 366 -1.67 24.95 10.07
C ARG A 366 -2.86 24.00 10.27
N MET A 367 -2.65 22.85 10.90
CA MET A 367 -3.75 21.92 11.26
C MET A 367 -4.63 22.45 12.41
N ASP A 368 -4.10 23.35 13.23
CA ASP A 368 -4.79 23.99 14.36
C ASP A 368 -5.36 25.39 14.01
N ASP A 369 -5.47 25.69 12.72
CA ASP A 369 -6.11 26.90 12.20
C ASP A 369 -7.54 26.56 11.73
N GLU A 370 -8.52 27.12 12.43
CA GLU A 370 -9.95 27.02 12.12
C GLU A 370 -10.52 28.27 11.40
N GLN A 371 -9.73 29.34 11.27
CA GLN A 371 -10.23 30.68 10.94
C GLN A 371 -9.87 31.15 9.51
N SER A 372 -8.76 30.70 8.95
CA SER A 372 -8.39 31.03 7.57
C SER A 372 -9.44 30.52 6.56
N ALA A 373 -9.64 31.30 5.49
CA ALA A 373 -10.41 30.85 4.34
C ALA A 373 -9.79 29.58 3.74
N ILE A 374 -10.62 28.56 3.54
CA ILE A 374 -10.20 27.28 2.95
C ILE A 374 -10.15 27.42 1.43
N TYR A 375 -8.99 27.10 0.84
CA TYR A 375 -8.79 27.09 -0.61
C TYR A 375 -8.64 25.64 -1.11
N GLY A 376 -9.06 25.40 -2.35
CA GLY A 376 -8.92 24.12 -3.03
C GLY A 376 -9.42 24.19 -4.47
N THR A 377 -9.19 23.12 -5.23
CA THR A 377 -9.58 23.04 -6.65
C THR A 377 -10.62 21.94 -6.85
N VAL A 378 -11.76 22.28 -7.47
CA VAL A 378 -12.84 21.33 -7.81
C VAL A 378 -12.29 20.16 -8.63
N GLY A 379 -12.64 18.93 -8.22
CA GLY A 379 -12.14 17.69 -8.82
C GLY A 379 -10.76 17.22 -8.30
N TYR A 380 -10.11 17.98 -7.41
CA TYR A 380 -8.93 17.58 -6.65
C TYR A 380 -9.15 17.58 -5.14
N GLN A 381 -9.83 18.61 -4.62
CA GLN A 381 -10.16 18.75 -3.20
C GLN A 381 -11.05 17.60 -2.72
N ALA A 382 -10.84 17.13 -1.49
CA ALA A 382 -11.66 16.07 -0.90
C ALA A 382 -13.02 16.61 -0.44
N PRO A 383 -14.12 15.82 -0.57
CA PRO A 383 -15.48 16.30 -0.36
C PRO A 383 -15.75 16.77 1.06
N GLU A 384 -15.14 16.15 2.07
CA GLU A 384 -15.36 16.48 3.48
C GLU A 384 -14.78 17.84 3.90
N VAL A 385 -13.89 18.42 3.09
CA VAL A 385 -13.13 19.65 3.45
C VAL A 385 -14.04 20.86 3.66
N ALA A 386 -15.21 20.89 3.03
CA ALA A 386 -16.20 21.95 3.21
C ALA A 386 -16.98 21.86 4.55
N GLU A 387 -17.01 20.70 5.19
CA GLU A 387 -17.78 20.44 6.42
C GLU A 387 -16.90 20.19 7.65
N LEU A 388 -15.79 19.46 7.47
CA LEU A 388 -14.86 19.04 8.53
C LEU A 388 -13.54 19.83 8.52
N GLY A 389 -13.32 20.67 7.50
CA GLY A 389 -12.04 21.34 7.27
C GLY A 389 -10.98 20.41 6.63
N PRO A 390 -9.82 20.97 6.23
CA PRO A 390 -8.74 20.19 5.66
C PRO A 390 -7.98 19.40 6.73
N SER A 391 -7.46 18.24 6.34
CA SER A 391 -6.73 17.30 7.18
C SER A 391 -5.62 16.58 6.40
N VAL A 392 -4.79 15.78 7.09
CA VAL A 392 -3.84 14.87 6.43
C VAL A 392 -4.57 13.97 5.41
N ALA A 393 -5.74 13.44 5.77
CA ALA A 393 -6.55 12.59 4.91
C ALA A 393 -7.08 13.32 3.66
N SER A 394 -7.27 14.65 3.71
CA SER A 394 -7.66 15.44 2.53
C SER A 394 -6.47 15.77 1.62
N ASP A 395 -5.27 16.00 2.18
CA ASP A 395 -4.04 16.16 1.38
C ASP A 395 -3.77 14.88 0.57
N LEU A 396 -3.87 13.70 1.20
CA LEU A 396 -3.61 12.40 0.54
C LEU A 396 -4.66 12.07 -0.54
N TYR A 397 -5.91 12.51 -0.36
CA TYR A 397 -6.93 12.48 -1.41
C TYR A 397 -6.49 13.27 -2.64
N THR A 398 -5.99 14.50 -2.47
CA THR A 398 -5.52 15.33 -3.61
C THR A 398 -4.34 14.70 -4.38
N VAL A 399 -3.49 13.91 -3.69
CA VAL A 399 -2.42 13.12 -4.33
C VAL A 399 -3.00 12.06 -5.26
N ALA A 400 -3.98 11.27 -4.80
CA ALA A 400 -4.62 10.25 -5.63
C ALA A 400 -5.42 10.85 -6.81
N ARG A 401 -6.13 11.96 -6.59
CA ARG A 401 -6.78 12.71 -7.69
C ARG A 401 -5.77 13.16 -8.75
N THR A 402 -4.60 13.64 -8.32
CA THR A 402 -3.50 14.04 -9.22
C THR A 402 -2.92 12.84 -9.99
N LEU A 403 -2.68 11.71 -9.33
CA LEU A 403 -2.23 10.47 -9.98
C LEU A 403 -3.24 9.96 -11.02
N ALA A 404 -4.54 9.98 -10.71
CA ALA A 404 -5.60 9.60 -11.64
C ALA A 404 -5.59 10.50 -12.90
N VAL A 405 -5.58 11.83 -12.72
CA VAL A 405 -5.51 12.79 -13.84
C VAL A 405 -4.26 12.59 -14.70
N LEU A 406 -3.11 12.24 -14.11
CA LEU A 406 -1.88 11.99 -14.87
C LEU A 406 -1.91 10.69 -15.69
N THR A 407 -2.46 9.60 -15.15
CA THR A 407 -2.28 8.24 -15.70
C THR A 407 -3.30 7.79 -16.75
N PHE A 408 -4.49 8.39 -16.80
CA PHE A 408 -5.46 8.13 -17.87
C PHE A 408 -6.15 9.43 -18.33
N ASP A 409 -6.92 9.36 -19.42
CA ASP A 409 -7.68 10.51 -19.90
C ASP A 409 -8.98 10.68 -19.08
N PHE A 410 -8.84 11.26 -17.88
CA PHE A 410 -9.90 11.37 -16.88
C PHE A 410 -10.95 12.43 -17.26
N GLN A 411 -11.68 12.20 -18.33
CA GLN A 411 -12.74 13.09 -18.79
C GLN A 411 -13.84 13.23 -17.72
N GLY A 412 -14.22 14.47 -17.45
CA GLY A 412 -15.29 14.80 -16.48
C GLY A 412 -14.88 14.80 -15.00
N TYR A 413 -13.59 14.75 -14.67
CA TYR A 413 -13.09 14.77 -13.28
C TYR A 413 -13.47 16.02 -12.46
N THR A 414 -13.96 17.09 -13.12
CA THR A 414 -14.42 18.35 -12.48
C THR A 414 -15.94 18.55 -12.52
N ASN A 415 -16.73 17.58 -12.99
CA ASN A 415 -18.20 17.73 -13.07
C ASN A 415 -19.02 16.44 -12.99
N VAL A 416 -18.56 15.31 -13.57
CA VAL A 416 -19.24 14.00 -13.50
C VAL A 416 -18.62 13.15 -12.39
N PHE A 417 -17.29 13.17 -12.30
CA PHE A 417 -16.50 12.39 -11.35
C PHE A 417 -15.78 13.32 -10.37
N VAL A 418 -16.51 14.28 -9.78
CA VAL A 418 -15.93 15.29 -8.88
C VAL A 418 -15.25 14.61 -7.69
N ASP A 419 -16.01 13.79 -6.97
CA ASP A 419 -15.60 13.16 -5.71
C ASP A 419 -15.33 11.65 -5.84
N SER A 420 -15.48 11.10 -7.05
CA SER A 420 -15.46 9.67 -7.36
C SER A 420 -14.47 9.30 -8.48
N LEU A 421 -14.12 8.02 -8.59
CA LEU A 421 -13.34 7.47 -9.70
C LEU A 421 -14.26 6.75 -10.70
N PRO A 422 -13.89 6.68 -11.99
CA PRO A 422 -14.62 5.89 -12.98
C PRO A 422 -14.41 4.40 -12.76
N ASP A 423 -15.37 3.61 -13.21
CA ASP A 423 -15.38 2.16 -13.10
C ASP A 423 -14.19 1.49 -13.83
N PRO A 424 -13.52 0.48 -13.23
CA PRO A 424 -12.30 -0.11 -13.77
C PRO A 424 -12.51 -0.89 -15.08
N GLU A 425 -13.70 -1.44 -15.38
CA GLU A 425 -13.94 -2.11 -16.67
C GLU A 425 -13.67 -1.17 -17.85
N HIS A 426 -13.99 0.11 -17.66
CA HIS A 426 -13.88 1.16 -18.66
C HIS A 426 -12.45 1.74 -18.80
N ILE A 427 -11.57 1.51 -17.83
CA ILE A 427 -10.22 2.09 -17.77
C ILE A 427 -9.15 0.99 -17.88
N GLU A 428 -8.48 0.89 -19.03
CA GLU A 428 -7.42 -0.10 -19.28
C GLU A 428 -6.34 -0.09 -18.19
N VAL A 429 -5.95 1.09 -17.71
CA VAL A 429 -4.93 1.27 -16.66
C VAL A 429 -5.35 0.60 -15.35
N PHE A 430 -6.62 0.66 -14.97
CA PHE A 430 -7.13 0.07 -13.73
C PHE A 430 -7.21 -1.46 -13.83
N ARG A 431 -7.70 -2.00 -14.96
CA ARG A 431 -7.67 -3.45 -15.24
C ARG A 431 -6.26 -4.03 -15.36
N ARG A 432 -5.28 -3.24 -15.80
CA ARG A 432 -3.89 -3.67 -15.97
C ARG A 432 -3.05 -3.58 -14.69
N TYR A 433 -3.38 -2.63 -13.81
CA TYR A 433 -2.65 -2.34 -12.58
C TYR A 433 -3.63 -2.21 -11.41
N GLU A 434 -4.18 -3.35 -11.01
CA GLU A 434 -5.20 -3.45 -9.96
C GLU A 434 -4.73 -2.84 -8.63
N SER A 435 -3.47 -3.08 -8.24
CA SER A 435 -2.86 -2.50 -7.05
C SER A 435 -2.82 -0.97 -7.08
N PHE A 436 -2.55 -0.37 -8.24
CA PHE A 436 -2.63 1.07 -8.44
C PHE A 436 -4.08 1.57 -8.33
N TYR A 437 -5.04 0.85 -8.90
CA TYR A 437 -6.46 1.17 -8.74
C TYR A 437 -6.91 1.11 -7.28
N ARG A 438 -6.61 0.03 -6.53
CA ARG A 438 -6.93 -0.10 -5.11
C ARG A 438 -6.28 1.00 -4.25
N LEU A 439 -5.04 1.40 -4.57
CA LEU A 439 -4.37 2.55 -3.92
C LEU A 439 -5.12 3.86 -4.16
N LEU A 440 -5.57 4.13 -5.38
CA LEU A 440 -6.39 5.31 -5.68
C LEU A 440 -7.75 5.24 -4.95
N VAL A 441 -8.41 4.08 -4.95
CA VAL A 441 -9.68 3.87 -4.23
C VAL A 441 -9.50 4.14 -2.73
N ARG A 442 -8.53 3.51 -2.05
CA ARG A 442 -8.29 3.76 -0.61
C ARG A 442 -7.99 5.22 -0.32
N ALA A 443 -7.15 5.88 -1.12
CA ALA A 443 -6.86 7.30 -0.93
C ALA A 443 -8.05 8.23 -1.25
N THR A 444 -9.05 7.76 -1.99
CA THR A 444 -10.26 8.53 -2.34
C THR A 444 -11.55 8.04 -1.65
N ASP A 445 -11.47 7.19 -0.61
CA ASP A 445 -12.67 6.74 0.10
C ASP A 445 -13.41 7.95 0.72
N PRO A 446 -14.74 8.07 0.58
CA PRO A 446 -15.52 9.16 1.18
C PRO A 446 -15.35 9.30 2.69
N ASP A 447 -15.05 8.21 3.40
CA ASP A 447 -14.73 8.22 4.83
C ASP A 447 -13.21 8.53 5.01
N PRO A 448 -12.83 9.73 5.50
CA PRO A 448 -11.42 10.10 5.65
C PRO A 448 -10.67 9.17 6.62
N GLY A 449 -11.36 8.46 7.51
CA GLY A 449 -10.76 7.49 8.42
C GLY A 449 -10.26 6.21 7.74
N ARG A 450 -10.76 5.88 6.53
CA ARG A 450 -10.36 4.67 5.76
C ARG A 450 -9.15 4.88 4.87
N ARG A 451 -8.76 6.13 4.66
CA ARG A 451 -7.63 6.52 3.81
C ARG A 451 -6.30 6.11 4.44
N PHE A 452 -5.19 6.45 3.80
CA PHE A 452 -3.86 6.32 4.42
C PHE A 452 -3.74 7.25 5.63
N SER A 453 -3.19 6.75 6.73
CA SER A 453 -3.04 7.50 7.99
C SER A 453 -1.99 8.61 7.92
N SER A 454 -1.04 8.48 6.99
CA SER A 454 0.09 9.38 6.81
C SER A 454 0.62 9.36 5.38
N ALA A 455 1.34 10.42 4.99
CA ALA A 455 2.04 10.47 3.71
C ALA A 455 3.11 9.37 3.57
N GLN A 456 3.74 8.94 4.67
CA GLN A 456 4.72 7.85 4.65
C GLN A 456 4.05 6.50 4.34
N GLU A 457 2.91 6.18 4.96
CA GLU A 457 2.17 4.94 4.67
C GLU A 457 1.76 4.89 3.19
N MET A 458 1.25 6.02 2.65
CA MET A 458 0.91 6.12 1.24
C MET A 458 2.15 6.01 0.32
N ALA A 459 3.30 6.57 0.72
CA ALA A 459 4.54 6.52 -0.06
C ALA A 459 5.15 5.10 -0.10
N ASP A 460 5.13 4.38 1.03
CA ASP A 460 5.56 2.98 1.12
C ASP A 460 4.71 2.10 0.20
N GLN A 461 3.38 2.22 0.28
CA GLN A 461 2.46 1.44 -0.54
C GLN A 461 2.54 1.83 -2.04
N LEU A 462 2.68 3.12 -2.36
CA LEU A 462 2.89 3.60 -3.74
C LEU A 462 4.24 3.13 -4.31
N THR A 463 5.26 2.94 -3.45
CA THR A 463 6.55 2.36 -3.83
C THR A 463 6.42 0.85 -4.12
N GLY A 464 5.61 0.12 -3.35
CA GLY A 464 5.24 -1.27 -3.64
C GLY A 464 4.53 -1.41 -4.99
N VAL A 465 3.49 -0.60 -5.22
CA VAL A 465 2.78 -0.50 -6.52
C VAL A 465 3.73 -0.16 -7.67
N LEU A 466 4.64 0.81 -7.49
CA LEU A 466 5.61 1.20 -8.51
C LEU A 466 6.54 0.04 -8.89
N ARG A 467 6.98 -0.77 -7.92
CA ARG A 467 7.84 -1.95 -8.17
C ARG A 467 7.12 -3.00 -9.01
N GLU A 468 5.85 -3.26 -8.71
CA GLU A 468 4.99 -4.18 -9.45
C GLU A 468 4.75 -3.71 -10.88
N VAL A 469 4.36 -2.45 -11.07
CA VAL A 469 4.18 -1.82 -12.40
C VAL A 469 5.44 -1.97 -13.25
N VAL A 470 6.61 -1.65 -12.69
CA VAL A 470 7.91 -1.73 -13.40
C VAL A 470 8.32 -3.18 -13.65
N ALA A 471 8.03 -4.11 -12.73
CA ALA A 471 8.32 -5.53 -12.92
C ALA A 471 7.49 -6.13 -14.07
N LEU A 472 6.17 -5.85 -14.09
CA LEU A 472 5.25 -6.23 -15.18
C LEU A 472 5.66 -5.67 -16.54
N GLN A 473 6.14 -4.42 -16.59
CA GLN A 473 6.59 -3.77 -17.83
C GLN A 473 7.94 -4.30 -18.35
N THR A 474 8.89 -4.57 -17.45
CA THR A 474 10.28 -4.84 -17.83
C THR A 474 10.67 -6.32 -17.78
N GLY A 475 9.82 -7.19 -17.22
CA GLY A 475 10.15 -8.59 -16.96
C GLY A 475 11.29 -8.77 -15.94
N ARG A 476 11.58 -7.75 -15.14
CA ARG A 476 12.70 -7.73 -14.19
C ARG A 476 12.21 -7.46 -12.77
N PRO A 477 12.35 -8.43 -11.85
CA PRO A 477 12.03 -8.29 -10.44
C PRO A 477 12.58 -7.04 -9.77
N ARG A 478 11.79 -6.48 -8.84
CA ARG A 478 12.07 -5.28 -8.06
C ARG A 478 11.83 -5.54 -6.55
N PRO A 479 12.50 -6.56 -5.95
CA PRO A 479 12.22 -7.04 -4.60
C PRO A 479 12.39 -5.97 -3.51
N GLN A 480 11.62 -6.08 -2.43
CA GLN A 480 11.73 -5.21 -1.24
C GLN A 480 11.42 -5.99 0.05
N LEU A 481 12.11 -5.63 1.14
CA LEU A 481 11.62 -5.94 2.49
C LEU A 481 10.37 -5.08 2.76
N SER A 482 9.27 -5.73 3.12
CA SER A 482 8.05 -5.08 3.57
C SER A 482 8.27 -4.35 4.90
N THR A 483 7.52 -3.26 5.13
CA THR A 483 7.44 -2.57 6.43
C THR A 483 6.31 -3.10 7.31
N LEU A 484 5.50 -4.04 6.80
CA LEU A 484 4.34 -4.64 7.47
C LEU A 484 4.47 -6.15 7.70
N PHE A 485 5.20 -6.86 6.83
CA PHE A 485 5.36 -8.32 6.88
C PHE A 485 6.82 -8.77 6.94
N GLY A 486 7.07 -9.87 7.64
CA GLY A 486 8.33 -10.61 7.55
C GLY A 486 8.51 -11.31 6.19
N PRO A 487 9.74 -11.75 5.86
CA PRO A 487 10.00 -12.53 4.65
C PRO A 487 9.33 -13.91 4.71
N GLU A 488 9.20 -14.58 3.56
CA GLU A 488 8.81 -15.98 3.51
C GLU A 488 9.86 -16.86 4.22
N LEU A 489 9.45 -17.55 5.29
CA LEU A 489 10.33 -18.40 6.12
C LEU A 489 10.24 -19.89 5.75
N ARG A 490 9.19 -20.31 5.05
CA ARG A 490 8.92 -21.71 4.72
C ARG A 490 8.15 -21.81 3.41
N VAL A 491 8.47 -22.83 2.61
CA VAL A 491 7.72 -23.24 1.41
C VAL A 491 7.39 -24.73 1.55
N PRO A 492 6.17 -25.11 1.95
CA PRO A 492 5.82 -26.52 2.16
C PRO A 492 5.66 -27.27 0.83
N ASP A 493 4.85 -26.76 -0.09
CA ASP A 493 4.39 -27.46 -1.30
C ASP A 493 5.39 -27.52 -2.46
N THR A 494 6.68 -27.75 -2.15
CA THR A 494 7.72 -27.87 -3.17
C THR A 494 7.68 -29.20 -3.95
N GLN A 495 6.86 -30.16 -3.53
CA GLN A 495 6.71 -31.47 -4.15
C GLN A 495 5.41 -31.55 -4.98
N LEU A 496 5.39 -30.97 -6.19
CA LEU A 496 4.18 -30.93 -7.03
C LEU A 496 3.67 -32.30 -7.52
N PHE A 497 4.49 -33.33 -7.40
CA PHE A 497 4.20 -34.69 -7.86
C PHE A 497 4.71 -35.69 -6.82
N ALA A 498 3.86 -36.63 -6.41
CA ALA A 498 4.18 -37.61 -5.38
C ALA A 498 5.45 -38.42 -5.75
N ASP A 499 6.30 -38.71 -4.76
CA ASP A 499 7.50 -39.51 -5.00
C ASP A 499 7.17 -40.91 -5.52
N ALA A 500 8.00 -41.42 -6.44
CA ALA A 500 7.81 -42.74 -7.04
C ALA A 500 8.04 -43.84 -5.99
N SER A 501 6.94 -44.36 -5.45
CA SER A 501 6.93 -45.38 -4.40
C SER A 501 7.30 -46.76 -4.95
N SER A 502 7.40 -47.75 -4.05
CA SER A 502 7.47 -49.18 -4.39
C SER A 502 6.27 -49.70 -5.20
N GLY A 503 5.23 -48.90 -5.44
CA GLY A 503 4.15 -49.22 -6.40
C GLY A 503 4.37 -48.69 -7.83
N THR A 504 5.19 -47.66 -8.04
CA THR A 504 5.14 -46.86 -9.28
C THR A 504 5.65 -47.62 -10.52
N VAL A 505 4.81 -47.69 -11.56
CA VAL A 505 5.13 -48.28 -12.86
C VAL A 505 5.89 -47.26 -13.71
N VAL A 506 7.21 -47.29 -13.63
CA VAL A 506 8.14 -46.37 -14.33
C VAL A 506 8.10 -46.50 -15.87
N SER A 507 7.66 -47.63 -16.40
CA SER A 507 7.43 -47.82 -17.85
C SER A 507 6.24 -48.76 -18.00
N ARG A 508 5.15 -48.24 -18.59
CA ARG A 508 3.85 -48.89 -18.77
C ARG A 508 3.89 -49.93 -19.90
N LEU A 509 4.67 -49.69 -20.96
CA LEU A 509 4.81 -50.59 -22.12
C LEU A 509 6.02 -51.53 -21.99
N GLY A 510 7.10 -51.09 -21.33
CA GLY A 510 8.33 -51.86 -21.17
C GLY A 510 8.30 -52.93 -20.08
N HIS A 511 7.29 -52.91 -19.19
CA HIS A 511 7.17 -53.82 -18.06
C HIS A 511 6.85 -55.26 -18.49
N ARG A 512 7.61 -56.23 -17.97
CA ARG A 512 7.33 -57.66 -18.19
C ARG A 512 6.58 -58.24 -16.99
N PRO A 513 5.35 -58.76 -17.16
CA PRO A 513 4.64 -59.43 -16.07
C PRO A 513 5.38 -60.69 -15.64
N ILE A 514 5.46 -60.93 -14.33
CA ILE A 514 6.00 -62.17 -13.78
C ILE A 514 4.91 -63.24 -13.89
N ALA A 515 5.17 -64.30 -14.66
CA ALA A 515 4.33 -65.49 -14.64
C ALA A 515 4.44 -66.14 -13.24
N SER A 516 3.37 -66.04 -12.45
CA SER A 516 3.29 -66.54 -11.08
C SER A 516 3.36 -68.07 -11.06
N ARG A 517 4.58 -68.60 -10.83
CA ARG A 517 4.77 -70.03 -10.59
C ARG A 517 4.03 -70.41 -9.29
N PRO A 518 3.10 -71.38 -9.32
CA PRO A 518 2.47 -71.85 -8.09
C PRO A 518 3.53 -72.38 -7.12
N LEU A 519 3.46 -71.94 -5.85
CA LEU A 519 4.32 -72.43 -4.77
C LEU A 519 3.93 -73.86 -4.41
N ALA A 520 4.49 -74.83 -5.14
CA ALA A 520 4.33 -76.25 -4.86
C ALA A 520 4.94 -76.58 -3.49
N PHE A 521 4.07 -76.75 -2.48
CA PHE A 521 4.45 -77.07 -1.12
C PHE A 521 5.23 -78.40 -1.07
N ARG A 522 6.54 -78.33 -0.85
CA ARG A 522 7.42 -79.50 -0.83
C ARG A 522 7.28 -80.25 0.50
N ARG A 523 6.20 -81.04 0.63
CA ARG A 523 5.98 -81.92 1.79
C ARG A 523 7.19 -82.82 2.01
N GLY A 524 7.68 -82.88 3.26
CA GLY A 524 8.72 -83.82 3.66
C GLY A 524 8.26 -85.27 3.48
N GLY A 525 9.20 -86.16 3.17
CA GLY A 525 8.91 -87.57 2.94
C GLY A 525 8.57 -88.32 4.23
N GLY A 526 7.58 -89.21 4.16
CA GLY A 526 7.30 -90.24 5.15
C GLY A 526 6.91 -91.51 4.41
N LEU A 527 7.57 -92.64 4.74
CA LEU A 527 7.23 -93.95 4.18
C LEU A 527 5.90 -94.44 4.78
N PHE A 528 5.08 -95.13 4.00
CA PHE A 528 4.74 -96.55 4.23
C PHE A 528 3.75 -97.11 3.19
N GLY A 529 3.89 -98.42 2.91
CA GLY A 529 2.80 -99.36 2.57
C GLY A 529 1.78 -99.00 1.48
N ALA A 530 1.93 -99.63 0.31
CA ALA A 530 0.81 -99.90 -0.59
C ALA A 530 0.33 -101.36 -0.42
N LEU A 531 -0.99 -101.62 -0.45
CA LEU A 531 -1.64 -102.87 -0.91
C LEU A 531 -3.18 -102.79 -0.75
N GLY A 532 -3.94 -103.46 -1.64
CA GLY A 532 -5.42 -103.52 -1.66
C GLY A 532 -6.05 -102.55 -2.69
N ARG A 533 -6.39 -102.98 -3.92
CA ARG A 533 -7.61 -103.71 -4.35
C ARG A 533 -8.94 -103.00 -4.02
N GLY A 534 -9.71 -102.65 -5.06
CA GLY A 534 -11.11 -102.21 -4.98
C GLY A 534 -12.11 -103.40 -4.97
N PRO A 535 -13.32 -103.34 -5.58
CA PRO A 535 -13.73 -102.47 -6.72
C PRO A 535 -15.18 -101.89 -6.70
N ALA A 536 -15.49 -101.09 -7.73
CA ALA A 536 -16.85 -100.85 -8.29
C ALA A 536 -17.87 -100.04 -7.41
N ARG A 537 -18.96 -99.45 -7.94
CA ARG A 537 -19.58 -99.50 -9.29
C ARG A 537 -20.35 -98.20 -9.61
N SER A 538 -20.61 -97.96 -10.91
CA SER A 538 -21.62 -97.07 -11.55
C SER A 538 -22.64 -96.31 -10.68
N THR A 539 -23.03 -95.06 -10.99
CA THR A 539 -23.54 -94.60 -12.31
C THR A 539 -23.19 -93.12 -12.60
N GLY A 540 -23.49 -92.62 -13.80
CA GLY A 540 -23.32 -91.21 -14.18
C GLY A 540 -24.19 -90.79 -15.36
N ALA A 541 -24.24 -89.48 -15.64
CA ALA A 541 -24.89 -88.87 -16.79
C ALA A 541 -24.18 -87.56 -17.20
N HIS A 542 -24.23 -87.20 -18.48
CA HIS A 542 -23.67 -85.95 -19.06
C HIS A 542 -24.58 -84.74 -18.77
N ALA A 543 -24.07 -83.50 -18.56
CA ALA A 543 -23.71 -82.46 -19.55
C ALA A 543 -24.86 -82.12 -20.54
N PRO A 544 -25.12 -80.82 -20.89
CA PRO A 544 -24.19 -79.75 -21.29
C PRO A 544 -24.39 -78.44 -20.46
N GLY A 545 -23.92 -77.22 -20.79
CA GLY A 545 -22.97 -76.74 -21.81
C GLY A 545 -23.46 -75.51 -22.63
N GLY A 546 -22.79 -74.35 -22.48
CA GLY A 546 -22.97 -73.10 -23.27
C GLY A 546 -24.02 -72.09 -22.74
N ALA A 547 -24.20 -70.87 -23.29
CA ALA A 547 -23.25 -69.93 -23.95
C ALA A 547 -23.91 -68.55 -24.33
N ALA A 548 -23.44 -67.45 -23.71
CA ALA A 548 -23.37 -66.05 -24.22
C ALA A 548 -24.63 -65.22 -24.65
N LEU A 549 -24.37 -63.90 -24.84
CA LEU A 549 -25.09 -62.86 -25.64
C LEU A 549 -26.21 -61.95 -25.05
N SER A 550 -25.77 -60.75 -24.58
CA SER A 550 -26.11 -59.37 -25.07
C SER A 550 -27.55 -58.77 -25.10
N THR A 551 -27.60 -57.42 -25.08
CA THR A 551 -28.76 -56.48 -25.26
C THR A 551 -29.71 -56.38 -24.06
N GLY A 552 -30.49 -55.30 -23.84
CA GLY A 552 -30.69 -54.03 -24.59
C GLY A 552 -31.38 -52.97 -23.70
N ALA A 553 -31.73 -51.78 -24.22
CA ALA A 553 -32.20 -50.63 -23.42
C ALA A 553 -33.60 -50.09 -23.83
N ALA A 554 -34.15 -49.19 -22.97
CA ALA A 554 -35.47 -48.53 -23.03
C ALA A 554 -36.70 -49.44 -22.75
N GLY A 555 -37.80 -48.95 -22.16
CA GLY A 555 -38.08 -47.65 -21.52
C GLY A 555 -39.59 -47.34 -21.43
N GLY A 556 -40.02 -46.41 -20.57
CA GLY A 556 -41.33 -45.71 -20.72
C GLY A 556 -42.29 -45.59 -19.53
N GLN A 557 -42.60 -44.32 -19.20
CA GLN A 557 -43.89 -43.80 -18.69
C GLN A 557 -44.38 -44.18 -17.26
N ALA A 558 -45.43 -43.48 -16.81
CA ALA A 558 -45.97 -43.45 -15.45
C ALA A 558 -47.49 -43.18 -15.45
N HIS A 559 -48.22 -43.48 -14.36
CA HIS A 559 -49.43 -42.73 -13.93
C HIS A 559 -50.00 -43.15 -12.55
N THR A 560 -50.10 -42.17 -11.63
CA THR A 560 -51.14 -41.90 -10.60
C THR A 560 -52.00 -42.99 -9.88
N LEU A 561 -51.93 -42.94 -8.53
CA LEU A 561 -53.03 -42.99 -7.50
C LEU A 561 -53.82 -44.29 -7.18
N THR A 562 -53.90 -44.68 -5.88
CA THR A 562 -55.10 -44.52 -4.98
C THR A 562 -54.90 -45.05 -3.53
N GLY A 563 -55.25 -44.24 -2.51
CA GLY A 563 -56.01 -44.61 -1.27
C GLY A 563 -55.36 -45.35 -0.06
N GLY A 564 -55.67 -44.90 1.19
CA GLY A 564 -55.64 -45.76 2.41
C GLY A 564 -55.08 -45.23 3.75
N THR A 565 -55.85 -44.42 4.51
CA THR A 565 -55.61 -43.97 5.93
C THR A 565 -56.24 -44.92 6.98
N PRO A 566 -56.29 -44.69 8.34
CA PRO A 566 -55.80 -43.60 9.23
C PRO A 566 -55.01 -44.12 10.50
N PRO A 567 -54.78 -43.37 11.63
CA PRO A 567 -54.81 -41.93 11.99
C PRO A 567 -53.39 -41.42 12.44
N GLY A 568 -53.10 -40.33 13.19
CA GLY A 568 -53.82 -39.18 13.78
C GLY A 568 -53.99 -39.22 15.33
N GLY A 569 -53.64 -38.20 16.16
CA GLY A 569 -52.82 -36.97 15.96
C GLY A 569 -53.13 -35.81 16.97
N THR A 570 -52.19 -34.84 17.11
CA THR A 570 -52.39 -33.41 17.57
C THR A 570 -52.67 -33.08 19.07
N PRO A 571 -52.57 -31.79 19.55
CA PRO A 571 -51.57 -30.72 19.32
C PRO A 571 -51.16 -29.90 20.60
N LEU A 572 -50.36 -28.82 20.44
CA LEU A 572 -50.13 -27.72 21.41
C LEU A 572 -51.14 -26.55 21.23
N PRO A 573 -51.36 -25.68 22.25
CA PRO A 573 -50.89 -24.29 22.17
C PRO A 573 -50.44 -23.70 23.54
N ALA A 574 -50.39 -22.36 23.70
CA ALA A 574 -49.60 -21.67 24.75
C ALA A 574 -50.30 -20.54 25.54
N ALA A 575 -49.59 -20.05 26.57
CA ALA A 575 -49.62 -18.72 27.22
C ALA A 575 -50.75 -18.31 28.22
N SER A 576 -50.39 -18.21 29.51
CA SER A 576 -50.77 -17.12 30.44
C SER A 576 -50.00 -17.20 31.78
N GLY A 577 -49.72 -16.05 32.42
CA GLY A 577 -49.33 -15.96 33.85
C GLY A 577 -50.46 -15.26 34.65
N PRO A 578 -50.21 -14.60 35.80
CA PRO A 578 -48.99 -14.48 36.63
C PRO A 578 -49.22 -14.99 38.08
N TRP A 579 -48.35 -14.65 39.06
CA TRP A 579 -48.64 -14.18 40.46
C TRP A 579 -47.37 -14.21 41.36
N GLY A 580 -47.36 -13.39 42.41
CA GLY A 580 -46.44 -13.41 43.58
C GLY A 580 -47.20 -12.89 44.82
N PRO A 581 -46.60 -12.28 45.87
CA PRO A 581 -45.18 -12.19 46.27
C PRO A 581 -44.91 -12.47 47.78
N ALA A 582 -43.65 -12.41 48.24
CA ALA A 582 -43.24 -12.15 49.65
C ALA A 582 -41.76 -11.68 49.70
N HIS A 583 -41.45 -10.43 50.09
CA HIS A 583 -41.14 -9.97 51.47
C HIS A 583 -39.84 -10.59 52.08
N SER A 584 -38.67 -9.94 51.97
CA SER A 584 -38.08 -8.89 52.86
C SER A 584 -37.51 -9.42 54.20
N GLY A 585 -36.36 -8.98 54.75
CA GLY A 585 -35.34 -8.02 54.28
C GLY A 585 -34.67 -7.24 55.43
N THR A 586 -33.34 -7.04 55.40
CA THR A 586 -32.51 -6.26 56.37
C THR A 586 -32.43 -6.86 57.81
N ALA A 587 -31.54 -6.46 58.74
CA ALA A 587 -30.61 -5.33 58.80
C ALA A 587 -29.29 -5.62 59.58
N VAL A 588 -28.43 -4.59 59.68
CA VAL A 588 -27.12 -4.55 60.39
C VAL A 588 -27.29 -4.47 61.93
N PRO A 589 -26.21 -4.54 62.73
CA PRO A 589 -25.65 -3.28 63.25
C PRO A 589 -24.10 -3.22 63.28
N ALA A 590 -23.56 -1.99 63.29
CA ALA A 590 -22.15 -1.70 63.57
C ALA A 590 -22.01 -1.07 64.98
N GLY A 591 -20.88 -1.26 65.67
CA GLY A 591 -20.71 -0.71 67.01
C GLY A 591 -19.34 -0.82 67.68
N HIS A 592 -18.60 0.30 67.66
CA HIS A 592 -17.81 0.86 68.79
C HIS A 592 -16.40 0.35 69.18
N GLN A 593 -15.50 1.35 69.28
CA GLN A 593 -14.47 1.62 70.30
C GLN A 593 -13.17 0.79 70.38
N ALA A 594 -12.11 1.40 69.82
CA ALA A 594 -10.74 1.60 70.32
C ALA A 594 -10.24 0.91 71.63
N GLY A 595 -9.01 0.37 71.58
CA GLY A 595 -8.19 0.15 72.78
C GLY A 595 -6.85 -0.59 72.59
N ALA A 596 -5.78 -0.03 73.18
CA ALA A 596 -4.54 -0.69 73.67
C ALA A 596 -3.60 -1.52 72.73
N ALA A 597 -2.46 -0.90 72.40
CA ALA A 597 -1.06 -1.36 72.59
C ALA A 597 -0.63 -2.86 72.47
N GLY A 598 0.44 -3.11 71.71
CA GLY A 598 1.22 -4.37 71.72
C GLY A 598 2.52 -4.34 70.90
N LEU A 599 3.67 -4.18 71.56
CA LEU A 599 5.05 -4.29 71.05
C LEU A 599 5.80 -5.35 71.89
N PRO A 600 7.05 -5.78 71.56
CA PRO A 600 7.68 -6.05 70.25
C PRO A 600 8.38 -7.45 70.22
N GLY A 601 9.22 -7.73 69.22
CA GLY A 601 10.17 -8.87 69.25
C GLY A 601 11.44 -8.64 68.41
N THR A 602 12.61 -8.65 69.05
CA THR A 602 13.97 -8.34 68.51
C THR A 602 15.07 -8.74 69.52
N PRO A 603 16.39 -8.71 69.19
CA PRO A 603 17.07 -8.75 67.89
C PRO A 603 17.69 -10.17 67.75
N PRO A 604 19.02 -10.51 67.79
CA PRO A 604 20.31 -9.82 67.53
C PRO A 604 20.83 -10.09 66.09
N GLY A 605 21.98 -9.58 65.61
CA GLY A 605 22.90 -8.54 66.13
C GLY A 605 24.22 -8.50 65.32
N GLY A 606 24.96 -7.39 65.41
CA GLY A 606 26.27 -7.18 64.73
C GLY A 606 26.47 -5.70 64.35
N ALA A 607 27.65 -5.12 64.59
CA ALA A 607 27.83 -3.65 64.53
C ALA A 607 29.25 -3.18 64.13
N ALA A 608 29.34 -2.02 63.48
CA ALA A 608 30.52 -1.12 63.43
C ALA A 608 30.13 0.32 62.99
N LEU A 609 30.89 1.32 63.45
CA LEU A 609 30.79 2.78 63.22
C LEU A 609 32.24 3.37 63.32
N PRO A 610 32.54 4.69 63.20
CA PRO A 610 31.73 5.92 63.00
C PRO A 610 32.17 6.68 61.70
N ALA A 611 32.12 8.01 61.44
CA ALA A 611 31.75 9.25 62.17
C ALA A 611 31.43 10.41 61.18
N GLY A 612 30.95 11.57 61.69
CA GLY A 612 31.11 12.89 61.03
C GLY A 612 29.84 13.76 60.90
N ALA A 613 29.83 14.94 61.53
CA ALA A 613 28.79 16.01 61.48
C ALA A 613 29.38 17.31 62.14
N PRO A 614 28.68 18.45 62.35
CA PRO A 614 27.32 18.94 61.95
C PRO A 614 27.44 20.39 61.31
N PRO A 615 26.59 21.43 61.51
CA PRO A 615 25.17 21.55 61.95
C PRO A 615 24.23 22.56 61.18
N GLY A 616 22.91 22.27 61.16
CA GLY A 616 21.82 23.24 61.44
C GLY A 616 21.34 24.26 60.37
N ALA A 617 20.22 24.99 60.56
CA ALA A 617 19.04 24.78 61.45
C ALA A 617 17.86 25.76 61.14
N VAL A 618 16.64 25.42 61.63
CA VAL A 618 15.41 26.24 61.86
C VAL A 618 14.68 26.99 60.71
N GLY A 619 13.34 27.01 60.77
CA GLY A 619 12.44 28.01 60.15
C GLY A 619 11.76 28.88 61.23
N PRO A 620 10.84 29.84 60.91
CA PRO A 620 9.42 29.60 61.26
C PRO A 620 8.29 30.41 60.52
N TRP A 621 7.12 29.76 60.30
CA TRP A 621 5.71 30.25 60.46
C TRP A 621 5.20 31.48 59.65
N GLY A 622 3.90 31.70 59.34
CA GLY A 622 2.65 30.91 59.50
C GLY A 622 1.37 31.79 59.41
N ARG A 623 0.16 31.18 59.54
CA ARG A 623 -1.20 31.79 59.74
C ARG A 623 -1.87 32.50 58.51
N SER A 624 -3.19 32.82 58.48
CA SER A 624 -4.47 32.06 58.74
C SER A 624 -5.71 32.96 58.43
N HIS A 625 -6.96 32.42 58.47
CA HIS A 625 -8.32 33.05 58.33
C HIS A 625 -9.01 32.95 56.93
N GLY A 626 -10.35 32.88 56.81
CA GLY A 626 -11.34 32.79 57.91
C GLY A 626 -12.88 32.84 57.66
N GLY A 627 -13.44 32.84 56.44
CA GLY A 627 -14.91 32.82 56.19
C GLY A 627 -15.66 34.13 56.53
N PRO A 628 -17.02 34.20 56.55
CA PRO A 628 -18.03 33.14 56.31
C PRO A 628 -19.08 33.47 55.20
N ALA A 629 -20.21 32.75 55.19
CA ALA A 629 -21.19 32.62 54.09
C ALA A 629 -22.30 33.71 53.96
N GLY A 630 -23.02 33.69 52.81
CA GLY A 630 -24.27 34.43 52.56
C GLY A 630 -25.10 33.82 51.41
N THR A 631 -26.32 33.38 51.70
CA THR A 631 -27.30 32.67 50.83
C THR A 631 -27.87 33.51 49.67
N GLY A 632 -28.43 32.95 48.57
CA GLY A 632 -28.61 31.55 48.15
C GLY A 632 -29.74 31.35 47.10
N ALA A 633 -29.79 30.17 46.44
CA ALA A 633 -30.73 29.74 45.38
C ALA A 633 -30.70 30.51 44.04
N HIS A 634 -30.88 29.91 42.85
CA HIS A 634 -31.27 28.53 42.48
C HIS A 634 -30.24 27.82 41.57
N ALA A 635 -30.29 26.48 41.59
CA ALA A 635 -29.68 25.51 40.66
C ALA A 635 -30.75 24.39 40.42
N PRO A 636 -30.51 23.29 39.67
CA PRO A 636 -29.36 22.83 38.86
C PRO A 636 -29.77 22.58 37.38
N GLY A 637 -29.07 21.89 36.47
CA GLY A 637 -27.77 21.17 36.43
C GLY A 637 -27.57 20.62 34.99
N ALA A 638 -26.38 20.58 34.39
CA ALA A 638 -25.23 19.69 34.66
C ALA A 638 -25.50 18.22 34.25
N ALA A 639 -24.59 17.45 33.64
CA ALA A 639 -23.15 17.62 33.34
C ALA A 639 -22.82 16.99 31.96
N GLY A 640 -21.64 17.09 31.34
CA GLY A 640 -20.33 17.58 31.79
C GLY A 640 -19.32 16.41 31.93
N ALA A 641 -18.40 16.27 30.97
CA ALA A 641 -17.39 15.20 30.88
C ALA A 641 -15.95 15.78 30.93
N PRO A 642 -14.92 14.99 31.31
CA PRO A 642 -13.61 15.53 31.72
C PRO A 642 -12.59 15.72 30.58
N LEU A 643 -11.67 16.66 30.81
CA LEU A 643 -10.46 16.86 30.01
C LEU A 643 -9.35 15.85 30.39
N PRO A 644 -8.63 15.24 29.42
CA PRO A 644 -7.31 14.67 29.63
C PRO A 644 -6.20 15.74 29.51
N GLY A 645 -5.03 15.49 30.12
CA GLY A 645 -3.92 16.44 30.18
C GLY A 645 -2.86 16.30 29.08
N LEU A 646 -1.99 17.30 28.96
CA LEU A 646 -0.87 17.36 28.03
C LEU A 646 0.14 16.22 28.26
N GLY A 647 0.52 15.51 27.19
CA GLY A 647 1.57 14.48 27.17
C GLY A 647 2.56 14.72 26.04
N SER A 648 3.83 14.38 26.26
CA SER A 648 4.91 14.61 25.27
C SER A 648 4.78 13.67 24.07
N THR A 649 4.82 14.23 22.86
CA THR A 649 4.71 13.47 21.61
C THR A 649 6.02 12.76 21.25
N ALA A 650 6.01 11.43 21.32
CA ALA A 650 6.91 10.58 20.54
C ALA A 650 6.13 10.05 19.33
N THR A 651 6.80 9.90 18.17
CA THR A 651 6.16 9.41 16.95
C THR A 651 5.88 7.91 17.04
N HIS A 652 4.63 7.56 17.37
CA HIS A 652 4.09 6.22 17.18
C HIS A 652 3.47 6.12 15.78
N VAL A 653 3.65 4.97 15.12
CA VAL A 653 2.80 4.59 13.98
C VAL A 653 1.47 4.12 14.57
N ALA A 654 0.41 4.90 14.39
CA ALA A 654 -0.93 4.47 14.77
C ALA A 654 -1.37 3.31 13.85
N ALA A 655 -2.09 2.33 14.41
CA ALA A 655 -2.67 1.26 13.60
C ALA A 655 -3.68 1.86 12.61
N ALA A 656 -3.43 1.69 11.30
CA ALA A 656 -4.38 2.09 10.27
C ALA A 656 -5.64 1.22 10.40
N PRO A 657 -6.84 1.83 10.57
CA PRO A 657 -8.06 1.06 10.80
C PRO A 657 -8.51 0.37 9.51
N VAL A 658 -8.73 -0.95 9.57
CA VAL A 658 -9.30 -1.65 8.41
C VAL A 658 -10.79 -1.31 8.30
N PRO A 659 -11.29 -0.94 7.11
CA PRO A 659 -12.73 -0.85 6.90
C PRO A 659 -13.41 -2.20 7.20
N ARG A 660 -14.29 -2.23 8.20
CA ARG A 660 -15.17 -3.39 8.42
C ARG A 660 -15.86 -3.77 7.11
N ALA A 661 -15.87 -5.07 6.80
CA ALA A 661 -16.46 -5.62 5.58
C ALA A 661 -17.84 -5.01 5.32
N ARG A 662 -18.01 -4.39 4.14
CA ARG A 662 -19.24 -3.69 3.77
C ARG A 662 -20.41 -4.68 3.75
N GLN A 663 -21.45 -4.44 4.54
CA GLN A 663 -22.79 -4.68 4.01
C GLN A 663 -22.98 -3.68 2.87
N ALA A 664 -23.07 -4.18 1.64
CA ALA A 664 -23.04 -3.32 0.46
C ALA A 664 -24.27 -2.39 0.42
N PRO A 665 -24.11 -1.09 0.09
CA PRO A 665 -25.24 -0.30 -0.36
C PRO A 665 -25.81 -0.91 -1.65
N ALA A 666 -27.10 -0.74 -1.88
CA ALA A 666 -27.81 -1.37 -3.00
C ALA A 666 -27.40 -0.77 -4.36
N ALA A 667 -26.26 -1.21 -4.89
CA ALA A 667 -25.89 -0.99 -6.28
C ALA A 667 -26.88 -1.69 -7.23
N GLY A 668 -27.01 -1.16 -8.44
CA GLY A 668 -27.78 -1.81 -9.51
C GLY A 668 -27.19 -3.18 -9.89
N PRO A 669 -27.95 -4.04 -10.59
CA PRO A 669 -27.49 -5.37 -10.94
C PRO A 669 -26.20 -5.29 -11.78
N ALA A 670 -25.13 -5.87 -11.25
CA ALA A 670 -23.90 -6.13 -12.01
C ALA A 670 -24.23 -6.94 -13.29
N PRO A 671 -23.45 -6.81 -14.37
CA PRO A 671 -23.61 -7.65 -15.54
C PRO A 671 -23.56 -9.12 -15.12
N ALA A 672 -24.63 -9.87 -15.40
CA ALA A 672 -24.72 -11.27 -15.04
C ALA A 672 -23.54 -12.03 -15.69
N PRO A 673 -22.91 -12.99 -14.98
CA PRO A 673 -21.77 -13.72 -15.52
C PRO A 673 -22.18 -14.38 -16.83
N VAL A 674 -21.45 -14.07 -17.91
CA VAL A 674 -21.71 -14.65 -19.22
C VAL A 674 -21.47 -16.15 -19.12
N SER A 675 -22.56 -16.91 -19.04
CA SER A 675 -22.53 -18.36 -18.89
C SER A 675 -22.11 -19.03 -20.21
N LEU A 676 -20.85 -18.85 -20.56
CA LEU A 676 -20.11 -19.82 -21.35
C LEU A 676 -20.16 -21.13 -20.57
N ALA A 677 -20.77 -22.15 -21.18
CA ALA A 677 -20.90 -23.46 -20.54
C ALA A 677 -19.53 -23.94 -20.06
N ALA A 678 -19.45 -24.30 -18.77
CA ALA A 678 -18.17 -24.57 -18.12
C ALA A 678 -17.35 -25.57 -18.96
N PRO A 679 -16.10 -25.26 -19.33
CA PRO A 679 -15.23 -26.27 -19.93
C PRO A 679 -15.13 -27.42 -18.92
N THR A 680 -15.39 -28.65 -19.39
CA THR A 680 -15.37 -29.84 -18.53
C THR A 680 -14.06 -29.88 -17.77
N ALA A 681 -14.11 -29.72 -16.45
CA ALA A 681 -12.93 -29.55 -15.61
C ALA A 681 -11.88 -30.61 -15.95
N ALA A 682 -10.73 -30.16 -16.48
CA ALA A 682 -9.66 -31.06 -16.85
C ALA A 682 -9.22 -31.79 -15.57
N ALA A 683 -9.36 -33.12 -15.58
CA ALA A 683 -8.99 -33.92 -14.42
C ALA A 683 -7.50 -33.67 -14.12
N ALA A 684 -7.20 -33.21 -12.90
CA ALA A 684 -5.85 -32.90 -12.49
C ALA A 684 -4.91 -34.09 -12.78
N PRO A 685 -3.67 -33.85 -13.26
CA PRO A 685 -2.79 -34.91 -13.73
C PRO A 685 -2.58 -36.00 -12.67
N ALA A 686 -2.69 -37.26 -13.10
CA ALA A 686 -2.92 -38.46 -12.27
C ALA A 686 -1.72 -38.90 -11.40
N GLY A 687 -1.27 -38.00 -10.53
CA GLY A 687 -0.10 -38.11 -9.67
C GLY A 687 0.42 -36.79 -9.11
N ALA A 688 -0.27 -35.66 -9.39
CA ALA A 688 -0.08 -34.41 -8.68
C ALA A 688 -0.49 -34.56 -7.20
N THR A 689 0.19 -33.82 -6.33
CA THR A 689 -0.16 -33.73 -4.90
C THR A 689 -1.31 -32.77 -4.68
N THR A 690 -2.23 -33.12 -3.78
CA THR A 690 -3.22 -32.17 -3.25
C THR A 690 -2.54 -31.16 -2.34
N LEU A 691 -2.87 -29.88 -2.50
CA LEU A 691 -2.40 -28.77 -1.68
C LEU A 691 -2.90 -28.90 -0.22
N ASP A 692 -2.00 -28.84 0.76
CA ASP A 692 -2.38 -28.74 2.16
C ASP A 692 -2.62 -27.27 2.51
N ALA A 693 -3.86 -26.81 2.28
CA ALA A 693 -4.23 -25.40 2.47
C ALA A 693 -3.98 -24.89 3.90
N GLY A 694 -4.07 -25.77 4.91
CA GLY A 694 -3.78 -25.43 6.29
C GLY A 694 -2.28 -25.23 6.54
N ASP A 695 -1.44 -26.16 6.06
CA ASP A 695 0.01 -26.02 6.19
C ASP A 695 0.55 -24.86 5.34
N THR A 696 -0.02 -24.62 4.16
CA THR A 696 0.32 -23.47 3.30
C THR A 696 -0.07 -22.15 3.97
N ALA A 697 -1.26 -22.05 4.59
CA ALA A 697 -1.67 -20.86 5.35
C ALA A 697 -0.72 -20.59 6.54
N LEU A 698 -0.23 -21.66 7.19
CA LEU A 698 0.79 -21.57 8.25
C LEU A 698 2.21 -21.34 7.73
N ALA A 699 2.43 -21.31 6.41
CA ALA A 699 3.65 -20.83 5.77
C ALA A 699 3.56 -19.37 5.27
N LEU A 700 2.35 -18.81 5.13
CA LEU A 700 2.16 -17.41 4.70
C LEU A 700 2.91 -16.41 5.61
N PRO A 701 3.37 -15.27 5.05
CA PRO A 701 4.12 -14.25 5.78
C PRO A 701 3.48 -13.82 7.10
N VAL A 702 4.32 -13.65 8.12
CA VAL A 702 3.89 -13.21 9.44
C VAL A 702 4.00 -11.68 9.50
N PRO A 703 2.97 -10.94 9.98
CA PRO A 703 3.08 -9.52 10.28
C PRO A 703 4.29 -9.21 11.17
N LEU A 704 4.90 -8.04 10.99
CA LEU A 704 5.97 -7.57 11.88
C LEU A 704 5.38 -7.19 13.25
N VAL A 705 6.08 -7.60 14.31
CA VAL A 705 5.72 -7.29 15.70
C VAL A 705 5.88 -5.78 15.94
N ASP A 706 4.84 -5.14 16.46
CA ASP A 706 4.89 -3.73 16.86
C ASP A 706 5.94 -3.51 17.96
N ALA A 707 6.94 -2.67 17.67
CA ALA A 707 8.02 -2.33 18.59
C ALA A 707 7.55 -1.51 19.81
N GLY A 708 6.32 -0.98 19.79
CA GLY A 708 5.66 -0.35 20.93
C GLY A 708 4.93 -1.31 21.88
N ASP A 709 4.74 -2.58 21.49
CA ASP A 709 4.05 -3.57 22.34
C ASP A 709 4.91 -3.94 23.57
N PRO A 710 4.34 -3.98 24.80
CA PRO A 710 5.10 -4.28 26.02
C PRO A 710 5.77 -5.66 26.02
N ASN A 711 5.32 -6.59 25.18
CA ASN A 711 5.89 -7.93 25.02
C ASN A 711 6.83 -8.07 23.81
N ALA A 712 7.05 -7.03 22.98
CA ALA A 712 7.84 -7.15 21.75
C ALA A 712 9.26 -7.74 21.98
N GLY A 713 9.96 -7.25 23.00
CA GLY A 713 11.28 -7.78 23.38
C GLY A 713 11.25 -9.20 23.97
N PHE A 714 10.14 -9.58 24.61
CA PHE A 714 9.92 -10.93 25.15
C PHE A 714 9.62 -11.93 24.02
N LEU A 715 8.72 -11.58 23.10
CA LEU A 715 8.38 -12.37 21.91
C LEU A 715 9.59 -12.58 20.99
N THR A 716 10.45 -11.58 20.85
CA THR A 716 11.74 -11.69 20.13
C THR A 716 12.62 -12.81 20.71
N GLY A 717 12.59 -13.04 22.02
CA GLY A 717 13.31 -14.14 22.68
C GLY A 717 12.72 -15.53 22.42
N LEU A 718 11.50 -15.63 21.89
CA LEU A 718 10.75 -16.87 21.68
C LEU A 718 10.60 -17.28 20.21
N LEU A 719 11.25 -16.56 19.28
CA LEU A 719 11.17 -16.81 17.82
C LEU A 719 11.62 -18.23 17.39
N ALA A 720 12.46 -18.89 18.19
CA ALA A 720 12.96 -20.24 17.92
C ALA A 720 12.28 -21.35 18.76
N SER A 721 11.28 -21.02 19.57
CA SER A 721 10.57 -21.97 20.43
C SER A 721 9.57 -22.82 19.64
N ALA A 722 9.48 -24.12 19.95
CA ALA A 722 8.45 -24.99 19.37
C ALA A 722 7.04 -24.60 19.87
N PRO A 723 5.97 -24.77 19.07
CA PRO A 723 4.63 -24.27 19.42
C PRO A 723 4.07 -24.74 20.78
N GLY A 724 4.37 -25.98 21.19
CA GLY A 724 3.96 -26.51 22.50
C GLY A 724 4.65 -25.83 23.67
N ASP A 725 5.98 -25.72 23.63
CA ASP A 725 6.77 -25.03 24.66
C ASP A 725 6.45 -23.53 24.69
N LEU A 726 6.18 -22.95 23.52
CA LEU A 726 5.78 -21.55 23.34
C LEU A 726 4.49 -21.21 24.07
N LEU A 727 3.44 -22.04 24.02
CA LEU A 727 2.21 -21.77 24.79
C LEU A 727 2.47 -21.75 26.31
N GLY A 728 3.38 -22.59 26.80
CA GLY A 728 3.84 -22.55 28.19
C GLY A 728 4.63 -21.28 28.52
N ALA A 729 5.49 -20.82 27.61
CA ALA A 729 6.25 -19.58 27.77
C ALA A 729 5.37 -18.32 27.71
N LEU A 730 4.39 -18.25 26.80
CA LEU A 730 3.48 -17.10 26.66
C LEU A 730 2.65 -16.86 27.93
N ALA A 731 2.39 -17.90 28.73
CA ALA A 731 1.73 -17.78 30.03
C ALA A 731 2.58 -17.06 31.11
N SER A 732 3.87 -16.82 30.89
CA SER A 732 4.74 -16.02 31.77
C SER A 732 5.02 -14.60 31.24
N ALA A 733 4.24 -14.11 30.27
CA ALA A 733 4.44 -12.80 29.68
C ALA A 733 4.19 -11.63 30.66
N PRO A 734 4.97 -10.53 30.58
CA PRO A 734 4.80 -9.35 31.44
C PRO A 734 3.42 -8.68 31.44
N ALA A 735 2.67 -8.73 30.34
CA ALA A 735 1.34 -8.11 30.20
C ALA A 735 0.46 -8.86 29.18
N ASP A 736 -0.87 -8.75 29.30
CA ASP A 736 -1.78 -9.15 28.21
C ASP A 736 -1.75 -8.07 27.10
N SER A 737 -1.62 -8.48 25.83
CA SER A 737 -1.43 -7.57 24.69
C SER A 737 -1.86 -8.21 23.36
N ALA A 738 -2.05 -7.39 22.33
CA ALA A 738 -2.44 -7.88 21.01
C ALA A 738 -1.39 -8.82 20.40
N GLU A 739 -0.10 -8.46 20.44
CA GLU A 739 0.98 -9.30 19.90
C GLU A 739 1.09 -10.65 20.63
N LEU A 740 0.92 -10.65 21.96
CA LEU A 740 0.90 -11.89 22.75
C LEU A 740 -0.21 -12.84 22.28
N ARG A 741 -1.42 -12.31 22.08
CA ARG A 741 -2.60 -13.09 21.65
C ARG A 741 -2.54 -13.51 20.20
N LEU A 742 -1.97 -12.69 19.31
CA LEU A 742 -1.68 -13.06 17.93
C LEU A 742 -0.67 -14.22 17.87
N ARG A 743 0.38 -14.21 18.70
CA ARG A 743 1.33 -15.33 18.76
C ARG A 743 0.73 -16.58 19.42
N GLU A 744 -0.11 -16.42 20.45
CA GLU A 744 -0.89 -17.53 21.05
C GLU A 744 -1.79 -18.20 20.00
N LEU A 745 -2.56 -17.40 19.26
CA LEU A 745 -3.44 -17.85 18.17
C LEU A 745 -2.66 -18.64 17.11
N ARG A 746 -1.56 -18.08 16.60
CA ARG A 746 -0.71 -18.75 15.61
C ARG A 746 -0.13 -20.06 16.14
N ALA A 747 0.33 -20.11 17.39
CA ALA A 747 0.83 -21.33 18.03
C ALA A 747 -0.25 -22.41 18.20
N ARG A 748 -1.49 -22.04 18.50
CA ARG A 748 -2.63 -22.97 18.58
C ARG A 748 -2.99 -23.56 17.21
N LEU A 749 -2.96 -22.75 16.15
CA LEU A 749 -3.15 -23.22 14.78
C LEU A 749 -2.00 -24.17 14.35
N GLU A 750 -0.74 -23.82 14.69
CA GLU A 750 0.45 -24.67 14.49
C GLU A 750 0.40 -26.03 15.23
N LEU A 751 -0.48 -26.16 16.24
CA LEU A 751 -0.75 -27.41 16.96
C LEU A 751 -2.05 -28.11 16.53
N GLY A 752 -2.82 -27.53 15.59
CA GLY A 752 -4.13 -28.04 15.19
C GLY A 752 -5.25 -27.84 16.22
N GLU A 753 -5.08 -27.00 17.23
CA GLU A 753 -6.09 -26.72 18.27
C GLU A 753 -7.19 -25.76 17.78
N LEU A 754 -7.87 -26.07 16.67
CA LEU A 754 -8.81 -25.16 15.98
C LEU A 754 -9.88 -24.58 16.93
N SER A 755 -10.46 -25.39 17.82
CA SER A 755 -11.48 -24.94 18.80
C SER A 755 -10.94 -24.06 19.94
N SER A 756 -9.62 -24.00 20.13
CA SER A 756 -8.98 -23.04 21.04
C SER A 756 -8.54 -21.79 20.27
N ALA A 757 -7.97 -21.96 19.07
CA ALA A 757 -7.65 -20.86 18.16
C ALA A 757 -8.87 -19.97 17.87
N GLY A 758 -10.02 -20.55 17.51
CA GLY A 758 -11.25 -19.79 17.24
C GLY A 758 -11.75 -18.97 18.45
N ARG A 759 -11.47 -19.41 19.69
CA ARG A 759 -11.79 -18.64 20.90
C ARG A 759 -10.82 -17.47 21.10
N THR A 760 -9.52 -17.70 20.96
CA THR A 760 -8.50 -16.64 21.01
C THR A 760 -8.73 -15.59 19.91
N LEU A 761 -9.16 -16.00 18.72
CA LEU A 761 -9.54 -15.10 17.62
C LEU A 761 -10.80 -14.29 17.96
N ALA A 762 -11.88 -14.91 18.43
CA ALA A 762 -13.10 -14.19 18.81
C ALA A 762 -12.84 -13.17 19.94
N GLU A 763 -11.93 -13.48 20.88
CA GLU A 763 -11.49 -12.52 21.89
C GLU A 763 -10.65 -11.37 21.31
N LEU A 764 -9.75 -11.65 20.36
CA LEU A 764 -8.99 -10.62 19.64
C LEU A 764 -9.93 -9.67 18.88
N GLU A 765 -10.89 -10.21 18.12
CA GLU A 765 -11.85 -9.43 17.34
C GLU A 765 -12.77 -8.55 18.21
N ALA A 766 -13.12 -9.02 19.42
CA ALA A 766 -13.91 -8.24 20.36
C ALA A 766 -13.11 -7.12 21.07
N ARG A 767 -11.79 -7.28 21.25
CA ARG A 767 -10.91 -6.30 21.92
C ARG A 767 -10.25 -5.31 20.94
N HIS A 768 -9.93 -5.75 19.74
CA HIS A 768 -9.14 -5.03 18.73
C HIS A 768 -9.80 -5.10 17.34
N PRO A 769 -11.07 -4.63 17.19
CA PRO A 769 -11.87 -4.83 15.98
C PRO A 769 -11.34 -4.10 14.73
N ASP A 770 -10.47 -3.11 14.92
CA ASP A 770 -9.95 -2.24 13.86
C ASP A 770 -8.49 -2.58 13.48
N ASP A 771 -7.86 -3.54 14.17
CA ASP A 771 -6.48 -3.98 13.93
C ASP A 771 -6.38 -4.95 12.74
N TRP A 772 -5.66 -4.55 11.70
CA TRP A 772 -5.49 -5.33 10.48
C TRP A 772 -4.85 -6.70 10.71
N ARG A 773 -3.99 -6.85 11.74
CA ARG A 773 -3.34 -8.12 12.06
C ARG A 773 -4.35 -9.17 12.52
N VAL A 774 -5.47 -8.74 13.13
CA VAL A 774 -6.58 -9.63 13.52
C VAL A 774 -7.37 -10.08 12.28
N VAL A 775 -7.60 -9.20 11.31
CA VAL A 775 -8.25 -9.56 10.03
C VAL A 775 -7.37 -10.50 9.20
N TRP A 776 -6.04 -10.30 9.20
CA TRP A 776 -5.07 -11.25 8.65
C TRP A 776 -5.12 -12.61 9.37
N ALA A 777 -5.10 -12.60 10.70
CA ALA A 777 -5.14 -13.82 11.51
C ALA A 777 -6.45 -14.61 11.35
N ARG A 778 -7.59 -13.93 11.15
CA ARG A 778 -8.85 -14.56 10.72
C ARG A 778 -8.68 -15.28 9.38
N GLY A 779 -8.05 -14.63 8.39
CA GLY A 779 -7.77 -15.27 7.09
C GLY A 779 -6.95 -16.55 7.20
N ILE A 780 -5.90 -16.53 8.02
CA ILE A 780 -5.09 -17.74 8.33
C ILE A 780 -5.95 -18.82 9.01
N ALA A 781 -6.73 -18.44 10.03
CA ALA A 781 -7.56 -19.38 10.79
C ALA A 781 -8.65 -20.03 9.93
N SER A 782 -9.31 -19.24 9.08
CA SER A 782 -10.34 -19.71 8.15
C SER A 782 -9.78 -20.62 7.05
N LEU A 783 -8.56 -20.39 6.53
CA LEU A 783 -7.91 -21.40 5.67
C LEU A 783 -7.62 -22.69 6.42
N ALA A 784 -7.14 -22.59 7.67
CA ALA A 784 -6.83 -23.76 8.50
C ALA A 784 -8.06 -24.56 8.95
N SER A 785 -9.26 -23.95 8.97
CA SER A 785 -10.54 -24.65 9.20
C SER A 785 -11.28 -25.07 7.92
N GLY A 786 -10.85 -24.59 6.74
CA GLY A 786 -11.50 -24.85 5.45
C GLY A 786 -12.60 -23.85 5.05
N GLU A 787 -12.77 -22.76 5.78
CA GLU A 787 -13.69 -21.64 5.52
C GLU A 787 -13.14 -20.70 4.42
N ASN A 788 -12.83 -21.26 3.26
CA ASN A 788 -12.02 -20.60 2.21
C ASN A 788 -12.60 -19.28 1.69
N GLU A 789 -13.92 -19.13 1.65
CA GLU A 789 -14.60 -17.88 1.25
C GLU A 789 -14.39 -16.75 2.27
N ILE A 790 -14.46 -17.07 3.57
CA ILE A 790 -14.22 -16.12 4.66
C ILE A 790 -12.74 -15.71 4.65
N ALA A 791 -11.84 -16.65 4.39
CA ALA A 791 -10.43 -16.35 4.23
C ALA A 791 -10.15 -15.40 3.05
N ALA A 792 -10.75 -15.67 1.88
CA ALA A 792 -10.61 -14.81 0.70
C ALA A 792 -11.05 -13.37 1.00
N LEU A 793 -12.23 -13.19 1.62
CA LEU A 793 -12.72 -11.87 2.04
C LEU A 793 -11.80 -11.19 3.07
N SER A 794 -11.21 -11.96 3.98
CA SER A 794 -10.23 -11.45 4.95
C SER A 794 -8.96 -10.93 4.26
N PHE A 795 -8.39 -11.67 3.30
CA PHE A 795 -7.18 -11.25 2.60
C PHE A 795 -7.43 -10.15 1.56
N ASP A 796 -8.60 -10.11 0.95
CA ASP A 796 -9.02 -9.03 0.03
C ASP A 796 -9.11 -7.68 0.77
N ALA A 797 -9.65 -7.67 1.99
CA ALA A 797 -9.65 -6.48 2.84
C ALA A 797 -8.22 -6.02 3.24
N ILE A 798 -7.27 -6.94 3.37
CA ILE A 798 -5.84 -6.61 3.59
C ILE A 798 -5.18 -6.10 2.29
N TYR A 799 -5.63 -6.54 1.12
CA TYR A 799 -5.16 -6.03 -0.18
C TYR A 799 -5.68 -4.62 -0.47
N ASP A 800 -6.95 -4.33 -0.16
CA ASP A 800 -7.51 -2.96 -0.19
C ASP A 800 -6.77 -2.01 0.78
N ALA A 801 -6.42 -2.51 1.97
CA ALA A 801 -5.61 -1.75 2.92
C ALA A 801 -4.19 -1.51 2.39
N PHE A 802 -3.48 -2.56 1.96
CA PHE A 802 -2.05 -2.53 1.63
C PHE A 802 -1.77 -3.01 0.20
N PRO A 803 -2.16 -2.21 -0.82
CA PRO A 803 -2.08 -2.60 -2.21
C PRO A 803 -0.65 -2.74 -2.75
N GLY A 804 0.35 -2.15 -2.08
CA GLY A 804 1.76 -2.32 -2.42
C GLY A 804 2.35 -3.67 -1.99
N GLU A 805 1.70 -4.39 -1.08
CA GLU A 805 2.28 -5.61 -0.47
C GLU A 805 2.14 -6.86 -1.37
N PRO A 806 3.14 -7.78 -1.35
CA PRO A 806 3.04 -9.07 -2.00
C PRO A 806 2.32 -10.13 -1.14
N ALA A 807 2.33 -9.98 0.20
CA ALA A 807 1.77 -10.95 1.14
C ALA A 807 0.26 -11.21 0.96
N PRO A 808 -0.64 -10.21 0.86
CA PRO A 808 -2.06 -10.47 0.62
C PRO A 808 -2.34 -11.05 -0.77
N LYS A 809 -1.57 -10.67 -1.79
CA LYS A 809 -1.68 -11.26 -3.14
C LYS A 809 -1.30 -12.74 -3.14
N LEU A 810 -0.26 -13.13 -2.39
CA LEU A 810 0.11 -14.54 -2.21
C LEU A 810 -0.99 -15.35 -1.50
N ALA A 811 -1.62 -14.76 -0.47
CA ALA A 811 -2.74 -15.36 0.25
C ALA A 811 -4.01 -15.46 -0.61
N LEU A 812 -4.31 -14.45 -1.43
CA LEU A 812 -5.40 -14.49 -2.40
C LEU A 812 -5.17 -15.52 -3.52
N GLY A 813 -3.92 -15.70 -3.98
CA GLY A 813 -3.56 -16.78 -4.89
C GLY A 813 -3.85 -18.17 -4.31
N LEU A 814 -3.52 -18.38 -3.03
CA LEU A 814 -3.85 -19.60 -2.27
C LEU A 814 -5.37 -19.79 -2.12
N CYS A 815 -6.11 -18.76 -1.71
CA CYS A 815 -7.57 -18.83 -1.64
C CYS A 815 -8.22 -19.14 -3.00
N ALA A 816 -7.76 -18.49 -4.07
CA ALA A 816 -8.26 -18.71 -5.43
C ALA A 816 -7.98 -20.15 -5.91
N GLU A 817 -6.79 -20.71 -5.63
CA GLU A 817 -6.47 -22.10 -5.99
C GLU A 817 -7.38 -23.10 -5.25
N VAL A 818 -7.59 -22.92 -3.94
CA VAL A 818 -8.44 -23.80 -3.12
C VAL A 818 -9.94 -23.65 -3.48
N LEU A 819 -10.37 -22.46 -3.92
CA LEU A 819 -11.71 -22.22 -4.47
C LEU A 819 -11.86 -22.67 -5.94
N GLY A 820 -10.82 -23.23 -6.57
CA GLY A 820 -10.83 -23.70 -7.96
C GLY A 820 -10.83 -22.60 -9.02
N GLN A 821 -10.59 -21.34 -8.63
CA GLN A 821 -10.50 -20.17 -9.51
C GLN A 821 -9.10 -20.07 -10.13
N LEU A 822 -8.76 -21.05 -10.98
CA LEU A 822 -7.40 -21.24 -11.49
C LEU A 822 -6.84 -20.00 -12.21
N ASP A 823 -7.63 -19.30 -13.02
CA ASP A 823 -7.16 -18.09 -13.72
C ASP A 823 -6.77 -16.97 -12.74
N ASN A 824 -7.60 -16.72 -11.73
CA ASN A 824 -7.33 -15.73 -10.67
C ASN A 824 -6.08 -16.12 -9.87
N ALA A 825 -5.93 -17.40 -9.50
CA ALA A 825 -4.77 -17.91 -8.81
C ALA A 825 -3.48 -17.75 -9.63
N ALA A 826 -3.54 -18.00 -10.95
CA ALA A 826 -2.42 -17.85 -11.86
C ALA A 826 -1.98 -16.39 -11.99
N GLU A 827 -2.90 -15.43 -12.05
CA GLU A 827 -2.54 -14.00 -12.09
C GLU A 827 -1.93 -13.54 -10.76
N TYR A 828 -2.53 -13.84 -9.61
CA TYR A 828 -1.97 -13.47 -8.30
C TYR A 828 -0.58 -14.06 -8.05
N TYR A 829 -0.38 -15.36 -8.31
CA TYR A 829 0.94 -15.97 -8.14
C TYR A 829 1.97 -15.42 -9.14
N ARG A 830 1.57 -15.12 -10.38
CA ARG A 830 2.46 -14.47 -11.36
C ARG A 830 2.86 -13.06 -10.93
N LEU A 831 1.90 -12.28 -10.40
CA LEU A 831 2.09 -10.90 -9.95
C LEU A 831 3.10 -10.82 -8.80
N VAL A 832 2.99 -11.73 -7.83
CA VAL A 832 3.97 -11.88 -6.74
C VAL A 832 5.33 -12.31 -7.29
N TRP A 833 5.38 -13.39 -8.07
CA TRP A 833 6.65 -13.99 -8.55
C TRP A 833 7.45 -13.07 -9.48
N ILE A 834 6.80 -12.32 -10.38
CA ILE A 834 7.47 -11.39 -11.28
C ILE A 834 8.03 -10.17 -10.53
N THR A 835 7.40 -9.78 -9.42
CA THR A 835 7.79 -8.63 -8.61
C THR A 835 8.91 -8.98 -7.64
N ASP A 836 8.78 -10.08 -6.89
CA ASP A 836 9.76 -10.51 -5.89
C ASP A 836 9.91 -12.06 -5.83
N PRO A 837 10.94 -12.62 -6.49
CA PRO A 837 11.33 -14.04 -6.42
C PRO A 837 11.81 -14.54 -5.04
N GLY A 838 11.77 -13.71 -3.99
CA GLY A 838 11.87 -14.18 -2.61
C GLY A 838 10.66 -15.01 -2.17
N PHE A 839 9.48 -14.76 -2.75
CA PHE A 839 8.25 -15.53 -2.48
C PHE A 839 8.18 -16.76 -3.39
N VAL A 840 8.96 -17.76 -3.05
CA VAL A 840 9.12 -19.01 -3.82
C VAL A 840 7.84 -19.85 -3.79
N SER A 841 6.97 -19.74 -2.78
CA SER A 841 5.63 -20.36 -2.85
C SER A 841 4.82 -19.89 -4.07
N ALA A 842 5.02 -18.67 -4.54
CA ALA A 842 4.35 -18.16 -5.75
C ALA A 842 4.80 -18.90 -7.02
N ALA A 843 6.07 -19.29 -7.13
CA ALA A 843 6.57 -20.08 -8.26
C ALA A 843 5.95 -21.50 -8.28
N PHE A 844 5.87 -22.15 -7.12
CA PHE A 844 5.27 -23.48 -7.00
C PHE A 844 3.75 -23.45 -7.17
N GLY A 845 3.06 -22.46 -6.61
CA GLY A 845 1.61 -22.25 -6.82
C GLY A 845 1.25 -21.97 -8.28
N LEU A 846 1.93 -21.02 -8.92
CA LEU A 846 1.75 -20.75 -10.35
C LEU A 846 1.99 -22.01 -11.19
N ALA A 847 3.00 -22.82 -10.87
CA ALA A 847 3.27 -24.07 -11.57
C ALA A 847 2.19 -25.15 -11.33
N ARG A 848 1.63 -25.29 -10.12
CA ARG A 848 0.46 -26.19 -9.86
C ARG A 848 -0.74 -25.78 -10.70
N VAL A 849 -1.09 -24.50 -10.67
CA VAL A 849 -2.24 -23.95 -11.36
C VAL A 849 -2.08 -24.07 -12.88
N GLN A 850 -0.88 -23.82 -13.42
CA GLN A 850 -0.55 -24.04 -14.83
C GLN A 850 -0.64 -25.54 -15.21
N LEU A 851 -0.21 -26.47 -14.35
CA LEU A 851 -0.37 -27.91 -14.57
C LEU A 851 -1.84 -28.36 -14.55
N ALA A 852 -2.67 -27.77 -13.67
CA ALA A 852 -4.10 -28.03 -13.61
C ALA A 852 -4.86 -27.48 -14.83
N ALA A 853 -4.46 -26.31 -15.34
CA ALA A 853 -4.94 -25.74 -16.60
C ALA A 853 -4.39 -26.45 -17.86
N GLY A 854 -3.40 -27.34 -17.71
CA GLY A 854 -2.79 -28.12 -18.78
C GLY A 854 -1.57 -27.47 -19.47
N ASP A 855 -1.23 -26.22 -19.15
CA ASP A 855 -0.03 -25.53 -19.67
C ASP A 855 1.25 -26.01 -18.95
N ARG A 856 1.64 -27.25 -19.26
CA ARG A 856 2.88 -27.87 -18.79
C ARG A 856 4.11 -27.04 -19.15
N ASP A 857 4.14 -26.43 -20.33
CA ASP A 857 5.29 -25.66 -20.79
C ASP A 857 5.48 -24.37 -19.97
N ALA A 858 4.40 -23.70 -19.57
CA ALA A 858 4.48 -22.58 -18.65
C ALA A 858 4.87 -23.04 -17.25
N ALA A 859 4.29 -24.12 -16.72
CA ALA A 859 4.67 -24.65 -15.41
C ALA A 859 6.17 -25.00 -15.33
N VAL A 860 6.69 -25.61 -16.39
CA VAL A 860 8.12 -25.90 -16.56
C VAL A 860 8.93 -24.61 -16.62
N ARG A 861 8.56 -23.62 -17.44
CA ARG A 861 9.26 -22.31 -17.48
C ARG A 861 9.25 -21.59 -16.14
N THR A 862 8.14 -21.64 -15.39
CA THR A 862 8.00 -21.06 -14.05
C THR A 862 8.98 -21.72 -13.08
N LEU A 863 9.00 -23.05 -13.00
CA LEU A 863 9.94 -23.80 -12.14
C LEU A 863 11.40 -23.62 -12.58
N GLU A 864 11.65 -23.55 -13.89
CA GLU A 864 12.96 -23.28 -14.47
C GLU A 864 13.40 -21.80 -14.35
N SER A 865 12.54 -20.91 -13.86
CA SER A 865 12.90 -19.51 -13.51
C SER A 865 13.40 -19.35 -12.07
N VAL A 866 13.22 -20.37 -11.20
CA VAL A 866 13.75 -20.34 -9.83
C VAL A 866 15.30 -20.28 -9.87
N PRO A 867 15.93 -19.29 -9.20
CA PRO A 867 17.37 -19.04 -9.33
C PRO A 867 18.22 -20.04 -8.54
N GLU A 868 19.44 -20.30 -9.00
CA GLU A 868 20.42 -21.22 -8.36
C GLU A 868 20.77 -20.87 -6.90
N ALA A 869 20.56 -19.61 -6.51
CA ALA A 869 20.78 -19.14 -5.14
C ALA A 869 19.63 -19.52 -4.16
N SER A 870 18.48 -19.97 -4.65
CA SER A 870 17.35 -20.39 -3.82
C SER A 870 17.61 -21.77 -3.21
N ILE A 871 17.31 -21.92 -1.91
CA ILE A 871 17.36 -23.23 -1.23
C ILE A 871 16.40 -24.26 -1.86
N HIS A 872 15.37 -23.80 -2.57
CA HIS A 872 14.39 -24.62 -3.26
C HIS A 872 14.73 -24.89 -4.74
N TYR A 873 15.85 -24.39 -5.26
CA TYR A 873 16.30 -24.60 -6.65
C TYR A 873 16.26 -26.08 -7.04
N THR A 874 16.86 -26.94 -6.22
CA THR A 874 16.87 -28.39 -6.42
C THR A 874 15.45 -28.97 -6.52
N ALA A 875 14.53 -28.53 -5.65
CA ALA A 875 13.14 -29.00 -5.69
C ALA A 875 12.41 -28.53 -6.96
N ALA A 876 12.60 -27.27 -7.37
CA ALA A 876 11.99 -26.72 -8.58
C ALA A 876 12.46 -27.45 -9.84
N ARG A 877 13.77 -27.74 -9.96
CA ARG A 877 14.34 -28.50 -11.09
C ARG A 877 13.83 -29.95 -11.12
N VAL A 878 13.64 -30.57 -9.96
CA VAL A 878 13.04 -31.92 -9.84
C VAL A 878 11.56 -31.91 -10.22
N ALA A 879 10.80 -30.89 -9.78
CA ALA A 879 9.41 -30.71 -10.18
C ALA A 879 9.28 -30.46 -11.70
N ALA A 880 10.18 -29.67 -12.30
CA ALA A 880 10.20 -29.42 -13.75
C ALA A 880 10.50 -30.69 -14.57
N VAL A 881 11.45 -31.54 -14.12
CA VAL A 881 11.69 -32.86 -14.73
C VAL A 881 10.42 -33.73 -14.70
N ARG A 882 9.69 -33.73 -13.58
CA ARG A 882 8.43 -34.48 -13.46
C ARG A 882 7.30 -33.88 -14.31
N ALA A 883 7.19 -32.56 -14.39
CA ALA A 883 6.18 -31.84 -15.18
C ALA A 883 6.27 -32.15 -16.68
N ARG A 884 7.50 -32.26 -17.22
CA ARG A 884 7.74 -32.66 -18.63
C ARG A 884 7.25 -34.08 -18.93
N LEU A 885 7.41 -35.01 -17.99
CA LEU A 885 7.34 -36.46 -18.23
C LEU A 885 6.06 -37.15 -17.75
N ARG A 886 5.43 -36.66 -16.67
CA ARG A 886 4.32 -37.37 -16.01
C ARG A 886 2.97 -37.12 -16.68
N ASP A 887 2.21 -38.20 -16.78
CA ASP A 887 0.87 -38.28 -17.38
C ASP A 887 0.78 -37.70 -18.80
N ARG A 888 1.88 -37.86 -19.54
CA ARG A 888 1.94 -37.76 -21.01
C ARG A 888 1.50 -39.10 -21.63
N SER A 889 0.94 -39.07 -22.83
CA SER A 889 0.84 -40.27 -23.65
C SER A 889 2.22 -40.62 -24.23
N PRO A 890 2.63 -41.90 -24.23
CA PRO A 890 3.81 -42.36 -24.95
C PRO A 890 3.79 -42.09 -26.47
N GLU A 891 2.64 -41.72 -27.02
CA GLU A 891 2.47 -41.41 -28.44
C GLU A 891 2.89 -39.96 -28.81
N GLU A 892 2.98 -39.07 -27.82
CA GLU A 892 3.32 -37.65 -28.01
C GLU A 892 4.78 -37.43 -28.50
N PRO A 893 5.10 -36.26 -29.10
CA PRO A 893 6.45 -35.93 -29.60
C PRO A 893 7.43 -35.55 -28.46
N LEU A 894 7.66 -36.47 -27.52
CA LEU A 894 8.39 -36.26 -26.26
C LEU A 894 9.91 -36.04 -26.39
N LEU A 895 10.49 -36.10 -27.59
CA LEU A 895 11.96 -36.13 -27.77
C LEU A 895 12.69 -34.92 -27.14
N ALA A 896 12.13 -33.71 -27.27
CA ALA A 896 12.72 -32.50 -26.69
C ALA A 896 12.62 -32.49 -25.15
N ASP A 897 11.48 -32.92 -24.61
CA ASP A 897 11.28 -33.06 -23.16
C ASP A 897 12.17 -34.12 -22.52
N LEU A 898 12.34 -35.26 -23.19
CA LEU A 898 13.21 -36.35 -22.75
C LEU A 898 14.69 -35.92 -22.74
N ALA A 899 15.12 -35.14 -23.75
CA ALA A 899 16.46 -34.56 -23.79
C ALA A 899 16.67 -33.53 -22.64
N ALA A 900 15.78 -32.54 -22.54
CA ALA A 900 15.85 -31.52 -21.49
C ALA A 900 15.79 -32.12 -20.06
N ALA A 901 14.96 -33.14 -19.85
CA ALA A 901 14.89 -33.85 -18.58
C ALA A 901 16.18 -34.65 -18.27
N ALA A 902 16.79 -35.28 -19.27
CA ALA A 902 18.08 -35.95 -19.09
C ALA A 902 19.21 -34.95 -18.75
N ASP A 903 19.30 -33.85 -19.50
CA ASP A 903 20.30 -32.79 -19.26
C ASP A 903 20.13 -32.16 -17.86
N GLN A 904 18.89 -31.94 -17.41
CA GLN A 904 18.60 -31.39 -16.08
C GLN A 904 18.94 -32.39 -14.95
N VAL A 905 18.75 -33.70 -15.16
CA VAL A 905 19.23 -34.74 -14.20
C VAL A 905 20.77 -34.79 -14.15
N GLU A 906 21.47 -34.63 -15.28
CA GLU A 906 22.92 -34.50 -15.27
C GLU A 906 23.43 -33.21 -14.62
N ALA A 907 22.73 -32.08 -14.82
CA ALA A 907 23.06 -30.83 -14.16
C ALA A 907 22.88 -30.93 -12.63
N LEU A 908 21.77 -31.50 -12.17
CA LEU A 908 21.50 -31.75 -10.75
C LEU A 908 22.54 -32.67 -10.10
N ARG A 909 23.02 -33.69 -10.82
CA ARG A 909 24.15 -34.52 -10.37
C ARG A 909 25.42 -33.69 -10.13
N ARG A 910 25.75 -32.77 -11.04
CA ARG A 910 26.92 -31.87 -10.91
C ARG A 910 26.73 -30.85 -9.79
N PHE A 911 25.49 -30.46 -9.50
CA PHE A 911 25.10 -29.59 -8.37
C PHE A 911 25.09 -30.32 -7.00
N GLY A 912 25.29 -31.64 -6.96
CA GLY A 912 25.34 -32.43 -5.72
C GLY A 912 23.98 -32.93 -5.22
N LEU A 913 23.01 -33.15 -6.11
CA LEU A 913 21.81 -33.92 -5.77
C LEU A 913 22.20 -35.31 -5.20
N ASP A 914 21.47 -35.74 -4.18
CA ASP A 914 21.61 -37.06 -3.57
C ASP A 914 21.60 -38.20 -4.62
N PRO A 915 22.55 -39.16 -4.58
CA PRO A 915 22.64 -40.24 -5.57
C PRO A 915 21.39 -41.12 -5.69
N GLU A 916 20.61 -41.30 -4.62
CA GLU A 916 19.39 -42.11 -4.68
C GLU A 916 18.29 -41.35 -5.42
N ARG A 917 18.05 -40.08 -5.06
CA ARG A 917 17.12 -39.19 -5.76
C ARG A 917 17.51 -39.02 -7.24
N GLN A 918 18.80 -38.87 -7.52
CA GLN A 918 19.35 -38.75 -8.87
C GLN A 918 19.09 -40.00 -9.72
N GLU A 919 19.24 -41.21 -9.16
CA GLU A 919 18.96 -42.46 -9.86
C GLU A 919 17.45 -42.78 -9.93
N ARG A 920 16.62 -42.36 -8.96
CA ARG A 920 15.15 -42.44 -9.07
C ARG A 920 14.65 -41.57 -10.24
N LEU A 921 15.18 -40.36 -10.41
CA LEU A 921 14.84 -39.51 -11.57
C LEU A 921 15.40 -40.05 -12.89
N ALA A 922 16.60 -40.66 -12.87
CA ALA A 922 17.12 -41.35 -14.05
C ALA A 922 16.22 -42.52 -14.49
N THR A 923 15.59 -43.25 -13.56
CA THR A 923 14.60 -44.27 -13.95
C THR A 923 13.32 -43.64 -14.49
N GLU A 924 12.80 -42.54 -13.92
CA GLU A 924 11.66 -41.81 -14.51
C GLU A 924 11.93 -41.39 -15.97
N VAL A 925 13.08 -40.75 -16.26
CA VAL A 925 13.49 -40.32 -17.62
C VAL A 925 13.61 -41.52 -18.58
N LEU A 926 14.37 -42.55 -18.20
CA LEU A 926 14.62 -43.73 -19.05
C LEU A 926 13.37 -44.60 -19.23
N GLY A 927 12.42 -44.54 -18.28
CA GLY A 927 11.13 -45.21 -18.32
C GLY A 927 10.19 -44.58 -19.35
N SER A 928 9.99 -43.26 -19.28
CA SER A 928 9.23 -42.51 -20.29
C SER A 928 9.86 -42.62 -21.68
N ALA A 929 11.20 -42.60 -21.77
CA ALA A 929 11.91 -42.82 -23.04
C ALA A 929 11.65 -44.24 -23.61
N LEU A 930 11.61 -45.27 -22.75
CA LEU A 930 11.36 -46.65 -23.20
C LEU A 930 9.93 -46.82 -23.70
N ASP A 931 8.94 -46.24 -23.01
CA ASP A 931 7.56 -46.24 -23.48
C ASP A 931 7.41 -45.48 -24.81
N TRP A 932 8.04 -44.31 -24.96
CA TRP A 932 8.04 -43.53 -26.21
C TRP A 932 8.73 -44.24 -27.39
N VAL A 933 9.75 -45.05 -27.13
CA VAL A 933 10.36 -45.92 -28.16
C VAL A 933 9.47 -47.12 -28.51
N LEU A 934 8.68 -47.63 -27.54
CA LEU A 934 7.79 -48.79 -27.71
C LEU A 934 6.41 -48.45 -28.31
N SER A 935 5.94 -47.22 -28.18
CA SER A 935 4.69 -46.74 -28.81
C SER A 935 4.77 -46.67 -30.34
N GLY A 936 5.98 -46.60 -30.88
CA GLY A 936 6.22 -46.45 -32.32
C GLY A 936 6.33 -44.99 -32.80
N SER A 937 6.31 -43.99 -31.91
CA SER A 937 6.45 -42.55 -32.22
C SER A 937 7.83 -42.11 -32.72
N ARG A 938 8.56 -43.02 -33.40
CA ARG A 938 9.90 -42.79 -33.93
C ARG A 938 9.87 -41.96 -35.21
N GLY A 939 10.24 -40.69 -35.06
CA GLY A 939 10.78 -39.88 -36.16
C GLY A 939 12.08 -40.45 -36.76
N SER A 940 12.51 -39.90 -37.89
CA SER A 940 13.45 -40.53 -38.83
C SER A 940 14.97 -40.37 -38.56
N ASP A 941 15.44 -40.50 -37.31
CA ASP A 941 16.84 -40.91 -37.02
C ASP A 941 16.95 -41.64 -35.66
N PRO A 942 16.86 -42.99 -35.62
CA PRO A 942 16.87 -43.75 -34.37
C PRO A 942 18.25 -44.06 -33.77
N GLY A 943 19.36 -43.59 -34.37
CA GLY A 943 20.69 -44.20 -34.17
C GLY A 943 21.78 -43.34 -33.52
N ARG A 944 21.53 -42.04 -33.27
CA ARG A 944 22.57 -41.09 -32.85
C ARG A 944 22.35 -40.37 -31.52
N THR A 945 21.13 -40.40 -30.98
CA THR A 945 20.77 -39.70 -29.73
C THR A 945 20.94 -40.64 -28.53
N SER A 946 21.58 -40.14 -27.46
CA SER A 946 21.72 -40.86 -26.19
C SER A 946 21.21 -40.05 -25.01
N LEU A 947 20.44 -40.67 -24.13
CA LEU A 947 19.96 -40.08 -22.88
C LEU A 947 20.67 -40.76 -21.69
N LEU A 948 21.24 -39.98 -20.78
CA LEU A 948 21.90 -40.48 -19.55
C LEU A 948 22.93 -41.61 -19.81
N GLY A 949 23.68 -41.51 -20.90
CA GLY A 949 24.66 -42.51 -21.33
C GLY A 949 24.08 -43.84 -21.86
N SER A 950 22.81 -43.85 -22.26
CA SER A 950 22.12 -44.96 -22.95
C SER A 950 21.64 -44.52 -24.34
N GLN A 951 21.78 -45.38 -25.34
CA GLN A 951 21.23 -45.12 -26.69
C GLN A 951 19.70 -45.08 -26.68
N LEU A 952 19.08 -44.27 -27.54
CA LEU A 952 17.63 -44.11 -27.67
C LEU A 952 16.97 -45.27 -28.47
N ASP A 953 17.32 -46.49 -28.10
CA ASP A 953 16.72 -47.73 -28.58
C ASP A 953 16.26 -48.63 -27.42
N GLU A 954 15.39 -49.60 -27.70
CA GLU A 954 14.83 -50.47 -26.66
C GLU A 954 15.92 -51.18 -25.84
N ARG A 955 17.04 -51.53 -26.50
CA ARG A 955 18.16 -52.25 -25.88
C ARG A 955 18.97 -51.36 -24.94
N GLY A 956 19.32 -50.15 -25.38
CA GLY A 956 20.06 -49.15 -24.62
C GLY A 956 19.28 -48.66 -23.40
N LEU A 957 18.02 -48.28 -23.60
CA LEU A 957 17.15 -47.81 -22.52
C LEU A 957 16.88 -48.90 -21.48
N ARG A 958 16.65 -50.16 -21.89
CA ARG A 958 16.55 -51.30 -20.96
C ARG A 958 17.85 -51.56 -20.19
N PHE A 959 19.02 -51.41 -20.81
CA PHE A 959 20.31 -51.49 -20.09
C PHE A 959 20.49 -50.32 -19.11
N GLY A 960 20.03 -49.12 -19.45
CA GLY A 960 20.00 -47.96 -18.55
C GLY A 960 19.15 -48.21 -17.32
N LEU A 961 17.90 -48.65 -17.51
CA LEU A 961 16.99 -49.01 -16.41
C LEU A 961 17.56 -50.13 -15.53
N GLU A 962 18.13 -51.19 -16.12
CA GLU A 962 18.80 -52.24 -15.33
C GLU A 962 19.97 -51.66 -14.51
N ARG A 963 20.78 -50.77 -15.09
CA ARG A 963 21.90 -50.12 -14.40
C ARG A 963 21.41 -49.29 -13.22
N SER A 964 20.46 -48.37 -13.43
CA SER A 964 19.96 -47.48 -12.37
C SER A 964 19.27 -48.23 -11.24
N TYR A 965 18.44 -49.25 -11.52
CA TYR A 965 17.88 -50.10 -10.47
C TYR A 965 18.96 -50.89 -9.69
N ARG A 966 20.06 -51.29 -10.35
CA ARG A 966 21.23 -51.88 -9.66
C ARG A 966 22.08 -50.85 -8.90
N VAL A 967 21.97 -49.54 -9.15
CA VAL A 967 22.53 -48.50 -8.27
C VAL A 967 21.62 -48.30 -7.06
N LEU A 968 20.31 -48.08 -7.28
CA LEU A 968 19.32 -47.93 -6.21
C LEU A 968 19.35 -49.11 -5.22
N ALA A 969 19.42 -50.36 -5.69
CA ALA A 969 19.51 -51.53 -4.81
C ALA A 969 20.77 -51.55 -3.91
N ARG A 970 21.86 -50.88 -4.31
CA ARG A 970 23.09 -50.73 -3.50
C ARG A 970 22.99 -49.58 -2.49
N LEU A 971 22.18 -48.57 -2.77
CA LEU A 971 21.91 -47.44 -1.88
C LEU A 971 20.82 -47.77 -0.83
N ALA A 972 19.82 -48.55 -1.22
CA ALA A 972 18.68 -48.96 -0.39
C ALA A 972 19.14 -49.55 0.96
N GLN A 973 18.69 -48.95 2.06
CA GLN A 973 19.11 -49.32 3.41
C GLN A 973 18.41 -50.60 3.91
N ARG A 974 17.18 -50.85 3.47
CA ARG A 974 16.37 -52.01 3.89
C ARG A 974 16.57 -53.20 2.96
N GLY A 975 16.63 -54.41 3.52
CA GLY A 975 16.81 -55.65 2.77
C GLY A 975 15.67 -55.94 1.78
N GLU A 976 14.43 -55.63 2.17
CA GLU A 976 13.23 -55.84 1.36
C GLU A 976 13.22 -54.94 0.12
N GLU A 977 13.43 -53.63 0.29
CA GLU A 977 13.54 -52.66 -0.80
C GLU A 977 14.68 -53.03 -1.76
N ARG A 978 15.83 -53.49 -1.23
CA ARG A 978 16.94 -54.00 -2.05
C ARG A 978 16.55 -55.18 -2.92
N ILE A 979 15.79 -56.14 -2.39
CA ILE A 979 15.28 -57.28 -3.16
C ILE A 979 14.34 -56.78 -4.27
N GLU A 980 13.38 -55.91 -3.92
CA GLU A 980 12.39 -55.35 -4.84
C GLU A 980 13.04 -54.57 -6.01
N LEU A 981 14.09 -53.80 -5.73
CA LEU A 981 14.89 -53.07 -6.73
C LEU A 981 15.73 -54.01 -7.61
N VAL A 982 16.28 -55.10 -7.06
CA VAL A 982 16.94 -56.14 -7.87
C VAL A 982 15.93 -56.84 -8.78
N GLU A 983 14.71 -57.09 -8.32
CA GLU A 983 13.65 -57.60 -9.21
C GLU A 983 13.27 -56.61 -10.31
N ARG A 984 13.14 -55.31 -10.01
CA ARG A 984 12.95 -54.28 -11.06
C ARG A 984 14.07 -54.33 -12.11
N ALA A 985 15.33 -54.36 -11.68
CA ALA A 985 16.47 -54.49 -12.60
C ALA A 985 16.34 -55.73 -13.51
N ASN A 986 15.98 -56.88 -12.92
CA ASN A 986 15.82 -58.13 -13.64
C ASN A 986 14.61 -58.12 -14.61
N ARG A 987 13.52 -57.41 -14.30
CA ARG A 987 12.36 -57.24 -15.20
C ARG A 987 12.75 -56.51 -16.50
N PHE A 988 13.56 -55.45 -16.40
CA PHE A 988 13.97 -54.64 -17.57
C PHE A 988 15.11 -55.23 -18.40
N ARG A 989 15.96 -56.09 -17.82
CA ARG A 989 17.12 -56.75 -18.46
C ARG A 989 16.92 -57.11 -19.95
N PRO A 990 17.75 -56.63 -20.88
CA PRO A 990 17.64 -56.96 -22.31
C PRO A 990 17.75 -58.47 -22.59
N ARG A 991 17.12 -58.93 -23.68
CA ARG A 991 17.36 -60.28 -24.20
C ARG A 991 18.71 -60.33 -24.91
N THR A 992 19.71 -60.95 -24.28
CA THR A 992 20.82 -61.57 -25.00
C THR A 992 20.32 -62.88 -25.58
N TRP A 993 20.32 -63.03 -26.90
CA TRP A 993 20.25 -64.34 -27.52
C TRP A 993 21.56 -65.08 -27.23
N VAL A 994 21.43 -66.36 -26.89
CA VAL A 994 22.50 -67.35 -26.66
C VAL A 994 22.09 -68.60 -27.43
#